data_AF-A0A0W0XLW7-F1
#
_entry.id   AF-A0A0W0XLW7-F1
#
_cell.length_a   1.000
_cell.length_b   1.000
_cell.length_c   1.000
_cell.angle_alpha   90.00
_cell.angle_beta   90.00
_cell.angle_gamma   90.00
#
_symmetry.space_group_name_H-M   'P 1'
#
loop_
_entity.id
_entity.type
_entity.pdbx_description
1 polymer ?
#
loop_
_entity_poly.entity_id
_entity_poly.type
_entity_poly.pdbx_seq_one_letter_code
_entity_poly.pdbx_strand_id
1 'polypeptide(L)'
;MRQYSLDEKKLFLWKEKLHQNKTQKYQGVKRKLLEILDSDEALSIRKNRFEDYRKQLISDNHGQGWTWTPHFTWFWRFLSFFYPINYPQGSSLRKALLDDIEVSETRLALKDYHQSSCLADLKDDEFEQAIFTDPKSALADLKNRIEQLPADTSAMDIEVILNRLDAIKNELENNLYHLMLQKICKASPRIACSRLYALSQEAFEYPSTNEYIEINLLANTLLSHFVTGFRQVASHLNLGFDLLILLCLSDDKYRRKLNITGISRYGLALKTENPQLNPHTIYLELLSNGQLNYSSGDGLLTGTLSREFLAATLSPRAINTLFESLETEAPIHLGIYQRKILEAITQHNSAKLSDPLADLIADIGKTDAQIFPENSLRRVMRDEMADKLYEALDSQGKASREAQAMLFGQALNRCNHLQMLKDIFTLHHKTHTPPQNPLIYLVAKSLCEQLFIDYRQNNADGLWKEHEIGSEMIKLLQIAFINTVQPVNSFYKPADQEAILSPYNYPSIIPDAFREAEADAIRFVLNSGYSETRLLDSINETRSERRKTVSEFSCEWIISRIRQRSPALTKAVEHRLFLTQFYDVDDWLVMKKQVKGAQQPVERLMEELKEQLALSRIARESIQYENENNAVSKALGLLFQLLGSDSVTSQQLEEIYNYQLDKLHFYITHTLTTVLKNELKERQANLLRWDDQSLKDFQIIEEASVSSSLHCALKHLDNANSCIQSEISKEFVKQYNESRIAVYYFSVYMKQSQYQDKAAAKEVLAGLKPYLCEDQYKLWIMKLSKHLSNPPVQDVTVFKEANLCKQKDQPPAPGTLITS
;
A
#
# COMPACT_ATOMS: atom_id res chain seq x y z
N MET A 1 27.82 -12.48 10.92
CA MET A 1 27.29 -11.14 11.25
C MET A 1 26.12 -11.25 12.20
N ARG A 2 26.14 -10.49 13.29
CA ARG A 2 24.98 -10.35 14.18
C ARG A 2 23.93 -9.47 13.50
N GLN A 3 22.66 -9.86 13.56
CA GLN A 3 21.57 -9.03 13.06
C GLN A 3 21.36 -7.85 14.02
N TYR A 4 21.17 -6.66 13.46
CA TYR A 4 20.83 -5.50 14.27
C TYR A 4 19.37 -5.56 14.71
N SER A 5 19.18 -5.55 16.01
CA SER A 5 17.91 -5.27 16.67
C SER A 5 18.15 -4.25 17.77
N LEU A 6 17.10 -3.54 18.20
CA LEU A 6 17.19 -2.62 19.34
C LEU A 6 17.73 -3.33 20.59
N ASP A 7 17.38 -4.60 20.77
CA ASP A 7 17.86 -5.43 21.87
C ASP A 7 19.36 -5.75 21.75
N GLU A 8 19.84 -6.17 20.57
CA GLU A 8 21.27 -6.43 20.35
C GLU A 8 22.09 -5.14 20.50
N LYS A 9 21.58 -3.99 20.03
CA LYS A 9 22.20 -2.67 20.25
C LYS A 9 22.26 -2.33 21.74
N LYS A 10 21.19 -2.58 22.48
CA LYS A 10 21.18 -2.35 23.94
C LYS A 10 22.26 -3.19 24.62
N LEU A 11 22.38 -4.47 24.26
CA LEU A 11 23.43 -5.36 24.79
C LEU A 11 24.83 -4.91 24.39
N PHE A 12 25.02 -4.44 23.16
CA PHE A 12 26.28 -3.89 22.67
C PHE A 12 26.69 -2.63 23.47
N LEU A 13 25.78 -1.67 23.65
CA LEU A 13 26.04 -0.46 24.44
C LEU A 13 26.31 -0.81 25.92
N TRP A 14 25.66 -1.85 26.44
CA TRP A 14 25.97 -2.40 27.77
C TRP A 14 27.41 -2.92 27.84
N LYS A 15 27.84 -3.66 26.82
CA LYS A 15 29.22 -4.15 26.72
C LYS A 15 30.21 -2.99 26.71
N GLU A 16 29.99 -1.95 25.91
CA GLU A 16 30.85 -0.75 25.88
C GLU A 16 30.88 -0.03 27.23
N LYS A 17 29.70 0.21 27.84
CA LYS A 17 29.57 0.84 29.15
C LYS A 17 30.32 0.06 30.23
N LEU A 18 30.29 -1.26 30.17
CA LEU A 18 31.05 -2.13 31.07
C LEU A 18 32.55 -2.06 30.80
N HIS A 19 32.99 -2.06 29.55
CA HIS A 19 34.41 -1.90 29.21
C HIS A 19 34.98 -0.58 29.73
N GLN A 20 34.26 0.53 29.52
CA GLN A 20 34.64 1.88 29.99
C GLN A 20 34.69 2.00 31.52
N ASN A 21 33.98 1.13 32.25
CA ASN A 21 34.01 1.13 33.70
C ASN A 21 35.38 0.69 34.24
N LYS A 22 36.09 1.58 34.93
CA LYS A 22 37.46 1.37 35.45
C LYS A 22 37.53 0.60 36.79
N THR A 23 36.46 -0.10 37.21
CA THR A 23 36.45 -0.83 38.49
C THR A 23 37.59 -1.87 38.56
N GLN A 24 38.44 -1.81 39.59
CA GLN A 24 39.48 -2.83 39.82
C GLN A 24 39.01 -3.90 40.81
N LYS A 25 38.20 -3.50 41.81
CA LYS A 25 37.76 -4.38 42.90
C LYS A 25 36.78 -5.47 42.48
N TYR A 26 35.91 -5.18 41.50
CA TYR A 26 34.85 -6.10 41.06
C TYR A 26 35.10 -6.66 39.65
N GLN A 27 36.36 -6.91 39.31
CA GLN A 27 36.75 -7.44 37.99
C GLN A 27 36.12 -8.79 37.67
N GLY A 28 35.93 -9.68 38.67
CA GLY A 28 35.24 -10.96 38.46
C GLY A 28 33.77 -10.79 38.04
N VAL A 29 33.06 -9.85 38.67
CA VAL A 29 31.65 -9.54 38.33
C VAL A 29 31.57 -8.91 36.93
N LYS A 30 32.46 -7.94 36.64
CA LYS A 30 32.57 -7.31 35.31
C LYS A 30 32.85 -8.38 34.23
N ARG A 31 33.79 -9.30 34.48
CA ARG A 31 34.13 -10.38 33.55
C ARG A 31 32.95 -11.29 33.27
N LYS A 32 32.19 -11.69 34.30
CA LYS A 32 30.99 -12.53 34.12
C LYS A 32 29.89 -11.82 33.34
N LEU A 33 29.69 -10.52 33.56
CA LEU A 33 28.74 -9.73 32.74
C LEU A 33 29.18 -9.67 31.27
N LEU A 34 30.47 -9.43 31.02
CA LEU A 34 31.02 -9.42 29.66
C LEU A 34 30.94 -10.80 29.00
N GLU A 35 31.23 -11.87 29.73
CA GLU A 35 31.12 -13.26 29.27
C GLU A 35 29.68 -13.61 28.85
N ILE A 36 28.68 -13.16 29.61
CA ILE A 36 27.27 -13.31 29.20
C ILE A 36 27.03 -12.57 27.87
N LEU A 37 27.48 -11.32 27.77
CA LEU A 37 27.28 -10.49 26.57
C LEU A 37 28.05 -10.98 25.32
N ASP A 38 29.19 -11.65 25.54
CA ASP A 38 30.07 -12.20 24.50
C ASP A 38 29.71 -13.64 24.09
N SER A 39 28.82 -14.30 24.83
CA SER A 39 28.41 -15.67 24.51
C SER A 39 27.73 -15.77 23.13
N ASP A 40 27.99 -16.88 22.43
CA ASP A 40 27.37 -17.23 21.15
C ASP A 40 25.91 -17.73 21.27
N GLU A 41 25.29 -17.52 22.43
CA GLU A 41 23.90 -17.88 22.67
C GLU A 41 22.94 -16.96 21.90
N ALA A 42 21.75 -17.49 21.59
CA ALA A 42 20.67 -16.73 20.97
C ALA A 42 20.38 -15.44 21.75
N LEU A 43 20.10 -14.34 21.03
CA LEU A 43 19.90 -13.00 21.59
C LEU A 43 18.93 -12.98 22.78
N SER A 44 17.81 -13.70 22.68
CA SER A 44 16.81 -13.78 23.76
C SER A 44 17.36 -14.39 25.05
N ILE A 45 18.15 -15.47 24.94
CA ILE A 45 18.80 -16.13 26.07
C ILE A 45 19.84 -15.21 26.69
N ARG A 46 20.67 -14.59 25.83
CA ARG A 46 21.74 -13.68 26.24
C ARG A 46 21.19 -12.47 26.99
N LYS A 47 20.15 -11.84 26.44
CA LYS A 47 19.42 -10.71 27.04
C LYS A 47 18.86 -11.09 28.41
N ASN A 48 18.14 -12.20 28.51
CA ASN A 48 17.53 -12.65 29.75
C ASN A 48 18.59 -12.93 30.83
N ARG A 49 19.65 -13.67 30.50
CA ARG A 49 20.74 -13.93 31.44
C ARG A 49 21.43 -12.65 31.90
N PHE A 50 21.65 -11.71 30.99
CA PHE A 50 22.24 -10.43 31.33
C PHE A 50 21.33 -9.63 32.28
N GLU A 51 20.05 -9.52 31.95
CA GLU A 51 19.08 -8.80 32.77
C GLU A 51 18.88 -9.43 34.14
N ASP A 52 18.77 -10.76 34.22
CA ASP A 52 18.62 -11.48 35.49
C ASP A 52 19.84 -11.29 36.37
N TYR A 53 21.04 -11.42 35.80
CA TYR A 53 22.27 -11.20 36.55
C TYR A 53 22.43 -9.74 36.95
N ARG A 54 22.08 -8.79 36.07
CA ARG A 54 22.04 -7.35 36.40
C ARG A 54 21.05 -7.06 37.53
N LYS A 55 19.82 -7.58 37.48
CA LYS A 55 18.80 -7.41 38.53
C LYS A 55 19.28 -7.98 39.86
N GLN A 56 19.88 -9.16 39.85
CA GLN A 56 20.48 -9.77 41.04
C GLN A 56 21.56 -8.85 41.64
N LEU A 57 22.45 -8.30 40.81
CA LEU A 57 23.53 -7.40 41.25
C LEU A 57 23.02 -6.05 41.79
N ILE A 58 21.89 -5.56 41.28
CA ILE A 58 21.28 -4.30 41.72
C ILE A 58 20.41 -4.50 42.97
N SER A 59 19.86 -5.70 43.17
CA SER A 59 19.02 -6.02 44.33
C SER A 59 19.74 -5.81 45.67
N ASP A 60 18.99 -5.80 46.76
CA ASP A 60 19.53 -5.71 48.12
C ASP A 60 20.25 -7.01 48.54
N ASN A 61 19.95 -8.14 47.88
CA ASN A 61 20.52 -9.46 48.14
C ASN A 61 21.65 -9.82 47.14
N HIS A 62 22.47 -8.84 46.78
CA HIS A 62 23.47 -8.97 45.71
C HIS A 62 24.74 -9.78 46.08
N GLY A 63 25.00 -10.03 47.37
CA GLY A 63 26.12 -10.86 47.83
C GLY A 63 27.54 -10.30 47.60
N GLN A 64 27.69 -9.02 47.24
CA GLN A 64 28.97 -8.39 46.86
C GLN A 64 29.66 -7.59 47.99
N GLY A 65 29.16 -7.71 49.23
CA GLY A 65 29.71 -7.04 50.41
C GLY A 65 29.41 -5.53 50.52
N TRP A 66 29.89 -4.92 51.60
CA TRP A 66 29.49 -3.58 52.07
C TRP A 66 29.99 -2.42 51.20
N THR A 67 30.97 -2.65 50.34
CA THR A 67 31.52 -1.61 49.44
C THR A 67 30.79 -1.54 48.09
N TRP A 68 29.74 -2.34 47.90
CA TRP A 68 28.98 -2.40 46.65
C TRP A 68 27.90 -1.33 46.60
N THR A 69 27.15 -1.21 47.70
CA THR A 69 26.15 -0.16 47.97
C THR A 69 26.75 0.96 48.80
N PRO A 70 26.35 2.23 48.59
CA PRO A 70 26.67 3.29 49.52
C PRO A 70 25.84 3.12 50.79
N HIS A 71 26.39 2.46 51.82
CA HIS A 71 25.73 2.34 53.12
C HIS A 71 25.89 3.62 53.97
N PHE A 72 24.94 3.85 54.88
CA PHE A 72 24.96 4.99 55.82
C PHE A 72 25.04 6.36 55.15
N THR A 73 24.50 6.51 53.93
CA THR A 73 24.46 7.79 53.20
C THR A 73 23.85 8.92 54.02
N TRP A 74 22.87 8.63 54.88
CA TRP A 74 22.28 9.59 55.82
C TRP A 74 23.28 10.07 56.88
N PHE A 75 24.06 9.16 57.48
CA PHE A 75 25.08 9.47 58.49
C PHE A 75 26.22 10.27 57.89
N TRP A 76 26.64 9.89 56.69
CA TRP A 76 27.66 10.60 55.92
C TRP A 76 27.17 12.00 55.50
N ARG A 77 25.93 12.15 55.00
CA ARG A 77 25.29 13.45 54.73
C ARG A 77 25.13 14.32 55.97
N PHE A 78 24.95 13.72 57.15
CA PHE A 78 24.91 14.44 58.41
C PHE A 78 26.32 14.94 58.80
N LEU A 79 27.34 14.09 58.66
CA LEU A 79 28.74 14.44 58.92
C LEU A 79 29.30 15.50 57.98
N SER A 80 28.85 15.54 56.73
CA SER A 80 29.34 16.56 55.79
C SER A 80 28.88 17.98 56.08
N PHE A 81 27.82 18.13 56.88
CA PHE A 81 27.40 19.42 57.40
C PHE A 81 28.50 20.05 58.27
N PHE A 82 29.37 19.23 58.86
CA PHE A 82 30.44 19.65 59.75
C PHE A 82 31.84 19.60 59.10
N TYR A 83 32.05 18.73 58.10
CA TYR A 83 33.34 18.56 57.42
C TYR A 83 33.19 18.23 55.94
N PRO A 84 33.97 18.81 55.00
CA PRO A 84 33.91 18.43 53.58
C PRO A 84 34.51 17.03 53.35
N ILE A 85 33.72 15.99 53.64
CA ILE A 85 34.10 14.58 53.50
C ILE A 85 33.52 14.04 52.19
N ASN A 86 34.38 13.46 51.34
CA ASN A 86 33.93 12.69 50.18
C ASN A 86 33.25 11.41 50.65
N TYR A 87 31.92 11.34 50.50
CA TYR A 87 31.16 10.15 50.90
C TYR A 87 31.54 8.93 50.05
N PRO A 88 31.46 7.71 50.60
CA PRO A 88 31.65 6.49 49.82
C PRO A 88 30.54 6.38 48.76
N GLN A 89 30.90 6.57 47.49
CA GLN A 89 29.95 6.62 46.36
C GLN A 89 29.42 5.23 45.93
N GLY A 90 29.70 4.17 46.70
CA GLY A 90 29.44 2.79 46.31
C GLY A 90 30.32 2.33 45.14
N SER A 91 30.03 1.15 44.58
CA SER A 91 30.76 0.64 43.42
C SER A 91 30.42 1.43 42.16
N SER A 92 31.44 1.91 41.43
CA SER A 92 31.27 2.52 40.11
C SER A 92 30.55 1.58 39.13
N LEU A 93 30.74 0.27 39.29
CA LEU A 93 30.07 -0.76 38.49
C LEU A 93 28.58 -0.83 38.82
N ARG A 94 28.20 -0.77 40.10
CA ARG A 94 26.79 -0.75 40.51
C ARG A 94 26.09 0.51 39.96
N LYS A 95 26.75 1.66 40.04
CA LYS A 95 26.22 2.91 39.46
C LYS A 95 25.99 2.77 37.95
N ALA A 96 26.99 2.26 37.22
CA ALA A 96 26.85 2.02 35.78
C ALA A 96 25.73 1.03 35.44
N LEU A 97 25.49 0.02 36.27
CA LEU A 97 24.38 -0.93 36.12
C LEU A 97 23.02 -0.32 36.47
N LEU A 98 22.95 0.61 37.42
CA LEU A 98 21.72 1.31 37.81
C LEU A 98 21.24 2.27 36.73
N ASP A 99 22.17 3.01 36.12
CA ASP A 99 21.88 3.89 35.00
C ASP A 99 21.50 3.01 33.80
N ASP A 100 20.23 2.98 33.38
CA ASP A 100 19.85 2.25 32.17
C ASP A 100 20.44 2.92 30.92
N ILE A 101 20.45 2.19 29.80
CA ILE A 101 20.90 2.72 28.52
C ILE A 101 19.66 3.11 27.71
N GLU A 102 19.53 4.40 27.44
CA GLU A 102 18.56 4.91 26.48
C GLU A 102 19.04 4.61 25.07
N VAL A 103 18.22 3.88 24.31
CA VAL A 103 18.50 3.56 22.92
C VAL A 103 17.65 4.47 22.04
N SER A 104 18.28 5.30 21.23
CA SER A 104 17.58 6.10 20.22
C SER A 104 17.17 5.21 19.04
N GLU A 105 15.89 5.26 18.68
CA GLU A 105 15.28 4.60 17.51
C GLU A 105 15.42 5.45 16.24
N THR A 106 16.55 6.12 16.06
CA THR A 106 16.73 6.99 14.89
C THR A 106 16.96 6.14 13.65
N ARG A 107 15.94 6.03 12.79
CA ARG A 107 16.06 5.39 11.48
C ARG A 107 16.81 6.28 10.50
N LEU A 108 17.62 5.64 9.66
CA LEU A 108 18.37 6.26 8.57
C LEU A 108 17.44 6.48 7.38
N ALA A 109 17.35 7.74 6.95
CA ALA A 109 16.47 8.16 5.87
C ALA A 109 17.22 8.28 4.54
N LEU A 110 16.47 8.44 3.46
CA LEU A 110 17.02 8.68 2.12
C LEU A 110 17.94 9.93 2.07
N LYS A 111 17.64 10.95 2.88
CA LYS A 111 18.48 12.16 3.02
C LYS A 111 19.87 11.82 3.55
N ASP A 112 19.98 10.89 4.50
CA ASP A 112 21.27 10.43 5.03
C ASP A 112 22.06 9.70 3.95
N TYR A 113 21.39 8.88 3.12
CA TYR A 113 22.03 8.24 1.97
C TYR A 113 22.61 9.26 0.98
N HIS A 114 21.87 10.32 0.66
CA HIS A 114 22.38 11.36 -0.24
C HIS A 114 23.50 12.21 0.36
N GLN A 115 23.48 12.48 1.66
CA GLN A 115 24.51 13.24 2.36
C GLN A 115 25.78 12.42 2.66
N SER A 116 25.68 11.09 2.67
CA SER A 116 26.81 10.20 2.94
C SER A 116 27.90 10.32 1.88
N SER A 117 29.14 10.56 2.30
CA SER A 117 30.32 10.56 1.43
C SER A 117 30.69 9.15 0.98
N CYS A 118 31.01 8.96 -0.30
CA CYS A 118 31.38 7.65 -0.88
C CYS A 118 32.83 7.20 -0.55
N LEU A 119 33.34 7.50 0.65
CA LEU A 119 34.74 7.25 1.02
C LEU A 119 34.93 6.21 2.14
N ALA A 120 33.86 5.67 2.71
CA ALA A 120 33.96 4.62 3.70
C ALA A 120 34.15 3.26 3.01
N ASP A 121 35.23 2.55 3.37
CA ASP A 121 35.43 1.13 3.06
C ASP A 121 35.80 0.43 4.36
N LEU A 122 34.78 -0.06 5.05
CA LEU A 122 34.90 -0.65 6.38
C LEU A 122 35.19 -2.16 6.27
N LYS A 123 36.10 -2.66 7.10
CA LYS A 123 36.27 -4.11 7.31
C LYS A 123 35.06 -4.68 8.05
N ASP A 124 34.92 -6.00 8.08
CA ASP A 124 33.73 -6.64 8.68
C ASP A 124 33.56 -6.29 10.17
N ASP A 125 34.63 -6.33 10.97
CA ASP A 125 34.59 -5.95 12.39
C ASP A 125 34.25 -4.46 12.57
N GLU A 126 34.78 -3.60 11.69
CA GLU A 126 34.54 -2.15 11.71
C GLU A 126 33.09 -1.83 11.30
N PHE A 127 32.56 -2.56 10.32
CA PHE A 127 31.17 -2.47 9.91
C PHE A 127 30.26 -2.92 11.04
N GLU A 128 30.47 -4.11 11.63
CA GLU A 128 29.68 -4.60 12.75
C GLU A 128 29.65 -3.60 13.91
N GLN A 129 30.79 -3.00 14.26
CA GLN A 129 30.84 -1.94 15.26
C GLN A 129 30.05 -0.69 14.81
N ALA A 130 30.26 -0.24 13.57
CA ALA A 130 29.61 0.94 13.02
C ALA A 130 28.08 0.82 13.02
N ILE A 131 27.49 -0.35 12.75
CA ILE A 131 26.02 -0.51 12.81
C ILE A 131 25.48 -0.08 14.18
N PHE A 132 26.20 -0.33 15.28
CA PHE A 132 25.77 0.03 16.63
C PHE A 132 26.18 1.43 17.08
N THR A 133 27.40 1.87 16.72
CA THR A 133 27.97 3.14 17.23
C THR A 133 27.81 4.32 16.28
N ASP A 134 27.86 4.07 14.96
CA ASP A 134 27.75 5.10 13.92
C ASP A 134 27.07 4.54 12.66
N PRO A 135 25.73 4.39 12.69
CA PRO A 135 24.98 3.80 11.57
C PRO A 135 25.16 4.57 10.25
N LYS A 136 25.52 5.86 10.30
CA LYS A 136 25.79 6.67 9.10
C LYS A 136 27.06 6.23 8.39
N SER A 137 28.11 5.87 9.13
CA SER A 137 29.32 5.30 8.55
C SER A 137 29.08 3.92 7.94
N ALA A 138 28.27 3.07 8.59
CA ALA A 138 27.85 1.78 8.03
C ALA A 138 27.03 1.97 6.72
N LEU A 139 26.12 2.94 6.69
CA LEU A 139 25.37 3.29 5.49
C LEU A 139 26.28 3.83 4.38
N ALA A 140 27.27 4.67 4.70
CA ALA A 140 28.22 5.22 3.74
C ALA A 140 29.07 4.13 3.09
N ASP A 141 29.51 3.13 3.86
CA ASP A 141 30.21 1.94 3.34
C ASP A 141 29.30 1.14 2.41
N LEU A 142 28.08 0.85 2.84
CA LEU A 142 27.12 0.07 2.03
C LEU A 142 26.77 0.81 0.73
N LYS A 143 26.56 2.12 0.79
CA LYS A 143 26.36 2.99 -0.38
C LYS A 143 27.54 2.91 -1.33
N ASN A 144 28.76 3.09 -0.83
CA ASN A 144 29.97 3.06 -1.63
C ASN A 144 30.11 1.72 -2.37
N ARG A 145 29.91 0.60 -1.66
CA ARG A 145 29.97 -0.74 -2.25
C ARG A 145 28.89 -0.96 -3.31
N ILE A 146 27.65 -0.54 -3.06
CA ILE A 146 26.55 -0.68 -4.04
C ILE A 146 26.79 0.20 -5.27
N GLU A 147 27.28 1.44 -5.10
CA GLU A 147 27.55 2.35 -6.23
C GLU A 147 28.76 1.93 -7.05
N GLN A 148 29.68 1.17 -6.47
CA GLN A 148 30.85 0.62 -7.13
C GLN A 148 30.61 -0.75 -7.79
N LEU A 149 29.40 -1.32 -7.78
CA LEU A 149 29.12 -2.62 -8.39
C LEU A 149 29.30 -2.60 -9.91
N PRO A 150 30.37 -3.18 -10.50
CA PRO A 150 30.42 -3.44 -11.94
C PRO A 150 29.41 -4.53 -12.34
N ALA A 151 29.10 -4.61 -13.63
CA ALA A 151 28.31 -5.70 -14.19
C ALA A 151 28.95 -7.09 -13.93
N ASP A 152 30.27 -7.15 -13.80
CA ASP A 152 31.05 -8.39 -13.59
C ASP A 152 31.48 -8.59 -12.12
N THR A 153 30.73 -8.04 -11.15
CA THR A 153 31.07 -8.17 -9.73
C THR A 153 31.15 -9.63 -9.29
N SER A 154 32.18 -9.99 -8.51
CA SER A 154 32.33 -11.32 -7.93
C SER A 154 31.12 -11.70 -7.07
N ALA A 155 30.75 -12.98 -7.10
CA ALA A 155 29.61 -13.47 -6.31
C ALA A 155 29.79 -13.25 -4.81
N MET A 156 31.02 -13.39 -4.33
CA MET A 156 31.37 -13.17 -2.92
C MET A 156 31.13 -11.72 -2.49
N ASP A 157 31.44 -10.74 -3.35
CA ASP A 157 31.28 -9.33 -3.01
C ASP A 157 29.79 -8.95 -2.90
N ILE A 158 28.95 -9.51 -3.79
CA ILE A 158 27.49 -9.34 -3.72
C ILE A 158 26.92 -9.97 -2.45
N GLU A 159 27.39 -11.16 -2.07
CA GLU A 159 26.96 -11.82 -0.83
C GLU A 159 27.37 -11.00 0.41
N VAL A 160 28.58 -10.42 0.43
CA VAL A 160 29.01 -9.50 1.49
C VAL A 160 28.08 -8.30 1.58
N ILE A 161 27.73 -7.68 0.45
CA ILE A 161 26.82 -6.52 0.42
C ILE A 161 25.42 -6.90 0.91
N LEU A 162 24.88 -8.05 0.47
CA LEU A 162 23.58 -8.54 0.92
C LEU A 162 23.57 -8.86 2.42
N ASN A 163 24.65 -9.46 2.95
CA ASN A 163 24.79 -9.74 4.38
C ASN A 163 24.87 -8.45 5.20
N ARG A 164 25.60 -7.44 4.72
CA ARG A 164 25.69 -6.12 5.35
C ARG A 164 24.35 -5.37 5.31
N LEU A 165 23.64 -5.44 4.19
CA LEU A 165 22.31 -4.87 4.03
C LEU A 165 21.30 -5.55 4.98
N ASP A 166 21.32 -6.88 5.09
CA ASP A 166 20.48 -7.62 6.03
C ASP A 166 20.79 -7.26 7.49
N ALA A 167 22.08 -7.04 7.81
CA ALA A 167 22.49 -6.66 9.14
C ALA A 167 21.98 -5.27 9.56
N ILE A 168 21.83 -4.30 8.63
CA ILE A 168 21.37 -2.93 8.93
C ILE A 168 19.89 -2.66 8.62
N LYS A 169 19.17 -3.58 7.96
CA LYS A 169 17.83 -3.30 7.40
C LYS A 169 16.78 -2.75 8.37
N ASN A 170 16.88 -3.07 9.66
CA ASN A 170 15.95 -2.59 10.68
C ASN A 170 16.18 -1.12 11.08
N GLU A 171 17.35 -0.56 10.76
CA GLU A 171 17.66 0.87 10.95
C GLU A 171 17.34 1.71 9.71
N LEU A 172 17.09 1.07 8.56
CA LEU A 172 16.78 1.80 7.34
C LEU A 172 15.29 2.13 7.28
N GLU A 173 14.95 3.32 6.79
CA GLU A 173 13.60 3.55 6.31
C GLU A 173 13.28 2.63 5.12
N ASN A 174 12.02 2.23 5.00
CA ASN A 174 11.56 1.24 4.03
C ASN A 174 11.88 1.62 2.57
N ASN A 175 11.81 2.92 2.23
CA ASN A 175 12.16 3.45 0.91
C ASN A 175 13.67 3.27 0.62
N LEU A 176 14.51 3.57 1.61
CA LEU A 176 15.95 3.41 1.48
C LEU A 176 16.33 1.93 1.35
N TYR A 177 15.75 1.06 2.18
CA TYR A 177 15.94 -0.39 2.07
C TYR A 177 15.58 -0.92 0.68
N HIS A 178 14.37 -0.57 0.21
CA HIS A 178 13.90 -0.96 -1.12
C HIS A 178 14.81 -0.44 -2.24
N LEU A 179 15.24 0.82 -2.19
CA LEU A 179 16.15 1.40 -3.19
C LEU A 179 17.48 0.64 -3.26
N MET A 180 18.10 0.36 -2.11
CA MET A 180 19.39 -0.32 -2.04
C MET A 180 19.27 -1.76 -2.55
N LEU A 181 18.25 -2.50 -2.11
CA LEU A 181 18.01 -3.86 -2.58
C LEU A 181 17.71 -3.89 -4.09
N GLN A 182 16.93 -2.93 -4.59
CA GLN A 182 16.64 -2.80 -6.03
C GLN A 182 17.92 -2.57 -6.85
N LYS A 183 18.85 -1.74 -6.37
CA LYS A 183 20.15 -1.54 -7.04
C LYS A 183 20.96 -2.83 -7.09
N ILE A 184 21.01 -3.58 -5.99
CA ILE A 184 21.72 -4.87 -5.93
C ILE A 184 21.09 -5.89 -6.89
N CYS A 185 19.75 -6.03 -6.88
CA CYS A 185 19.03 -6.92 -7.79
C CYS A 185 19.25 -6.57 -9.27
N LYS A 186 19.38 -5.28 -9.62
CA LYS A 186 19.70 -4.86 -11.00
C LYS A 186 21.13 -5.20 -11.39
N ALA A 187 22.09 -5.06 -10.47
CA ALA A 187 23.49 -5.34 -10.73
C ALA A 187 23.79 -6.85 -10.81
N SER A 188 23.21 -7.65 -9.91
CA SER A 188 23.42 -9.10 -9.85
C SER A 188 22.11 -9.85 -9.57
N PRO A 189 21.23 -9.98 -10.59
CA PRO A 189 19.90 -10.56 -10.41
C PRO A 189 19.96 -12.03 -9.96
N ARG A 190 20.93 -12.82 -10.43
CA ARG A 190 21.08 -14.23 -10.07
C ARG A 190 21.28 -14.44 -8.57
N ILE A 191 22.28 -13.75 -8.00
CA ILE A 191 22.68 -13.94 -6.60
C ILE A 191 21.61 -13.37 -5.67
N ALA A 192 21.11 -12.17 -6.00
CA ALA A 192 20.05 -11.54 -5.24
C ALA A 192 18.77 -12.40 -5.27
N CYS A 193 18.34 -12.90 -6.43
CA CYS A 193 17.17 -13.79 -6.51
C CYS A 193 17.37 -15.09 -5.73
N SER A 194 18.56 -15.71 -5.81
CA SER A 194 18.87 -16.93 -5.05
C SER A 194 18.72 -16.70 -3.55
N ARG A 195 19.28 -15.60 -3.04
CA ARG A 195 19.18 -15.21 -1.63
C ARG A 195 17.74 -14.90 -1.21
N LEU A 196 17.03 -14.07 -1.97
CA LEU A 196 15.64 -13.70 -1.68
C LEU A 196 14.70 -14.91 -1.77
N TYR A 197 14.98 -15.83 -2.70
CA TYR A 197 14.22 -17.06 -2.85
C TYR A 197 14.42 -17.96 -1.63
N ALA A 198 15.66 -18.17 -1.18
CA ALA A 198 15.95 -18.91 0.04
C ALA A 198 15.21 -18.31 1.25
N LEU A 199 15.21 -16.98 1.39
CA LEU A 199 14.45 -16.29 2.44
C LEU A 199 12.94 -16.55 2.32
N SER A 200 12.39 -16.49 1.10
CA SER A 200 10.95 -16.73 0.87
C SER A 200 10.49 -18.14 1.24
N GLN A 201 11.40 -19.13 1.24
CA GLN A 201 11.12 -20.51 1.63
C GLN A 201 11.00 -20.69 3.16
N GLU A 202 11.48 -19.74 3.97
CA GLU A 202 11.38 -19.79 5.44
C GLU A 202 9.95 -19.54 5.97
N ALA A 203 8.95 -19.53 5.07
CA ALA A 203 7.51 -19.46 5.33
C ALA A 203 7.07 -18.27 6.20
N PHE A 204 6.93 -17.11 5.57
CA PHE A 204 6.28 -15.95 6.20
C PHE A 204 4.76 -16.08 6.10
N GLU A 205 4.13 -16.38 7.23
CA GLU A 205 2.67 -16.36 7.33
C GLU A 205 2.11 -14.95 7.13
N TYR A 206 2.82 -13.97 7.69
CA TYR A 206 2.55 -12.54 7.62
C TYR A 206 3.90 -11.85 7.41
N PRO A 207 4.26 -11.49 6.17
CA PRO A 207 5.56 -10.89 5.92
C PRO A 207 5.66 -9.54 6.65
N SER A 208 6.79 -9.31 7.30
CA SER A 208 7.17 -7.98 7.77
C SER A 208 7.28 -7.01 6.60
N THR A 209 7.34 -5.71 6.89
CA THR A 209 7.54 -4.66 5.88
C THR A 209 8.76 -4.92 4.98
N ASN A 210 9.87 -5.38 5.57
CA ASN A 210 11.10 -5.68 4.82
C ASN A 210 10.97 -6.98 4.02
N GLU A 211 10.37 -8.02 4.59
CA GLU A 211 10.08 -9.28 3.87
C GLU A 211 9.14 -9.03 2.69
N TYR A 212 8.14 -8.16 2.83
CA TYR A 212 7.26 -7.79 1.73
C TYR A 212 8.02 -7.12 0.58
N ILE A 213 8.98 -6.22 0.88
CA ILE A 213 9.86 -5.59 -0.12
C ILE A 213 10.68 -6.67 -0.85
N GLU A 214 11.30 -7.58 -0.08
CA GLU A 214 12.13 -8.67 -0.57
C GLU A 214 11.35 -9.58 -1.55
N ILE A 215 10.18 -10.05 -1.13
CA ILE A 215 9.35 -10.98 -1.92
C ILE A 215 8.76 -10.26 -3.14
N ASN A 216 8.33 -9.00 -3.00
CA ASN A 216 7.81 -8.22 -4.12
C ASN A 216 8.90 -7.98 -5.18
N LEU A 217 10.12 -7.66 -4.75
CA LEU A 217 11.25 -7.46 -5.66
C LEU A 217 11.66 -8.76 -6.35
N LEU A 218 11.67 -9.89 -5.63
CA LEU A 218 11.88 -11.23 -6.20
C LEU A 218 10.82 -11.54 -7.27
N ALA A 219 9.53 -11.39 -6.93
CA ALA A 219 8.43 -11.64 -7.87
C ALA A 219 8.58 -10.81 -9.16
N ASN A 220 8.89 -9.53 -9.03
CA ASN A 220 9.07 -8.64 -10.18
C ASN A 220 10.31 -9.01 -11.00
N THR A 221 11.41 -9.42 -10.35
CA THR A 221 12.65 -9.80 -11.06
C THR A 221 12.49 -11.13 -11.80
N LEU A 222 11.76 -12.10 -11.23
CA LEU A 222 11.42 -13.34 -11.91
C LEU A 222 10.54 -13.07 -13.14
N LEU A 223 9.49 -12.26 -12.99
CA LEU A 223 8.64 -11.87 -14.12
C LEU A 223 9.42 -11.10 -15.18
N SER A 224 10.31 -10.18 -14.79
CA SER A 224 11.07 -9.38 -15.75
C SER A 224 12.02 -10.22 -16.59
N HIS A 225 12.66 -11.23 -15.97
CA HIS A 225 13.63 -12.09 -16.65
C HIS A 225 12.96 -13.19 -17.47
N PHE A 226 11.92 -13.83 -16.93
CA PHE A 226 11.35 -15.06 -17.53
C PHE A 226 10.05 -14.84 -18.30
N VAL A 227 9.39 -13.69 -18.15
CA VAL A 227 8.09 -13.43 -18.79
C VAL A 227 8.16 -12.19 -19.68
N THR A 228 8.44 -11.02 -19.13
CA THR A 228 8.37 -9.75 -19.88
C THR A 228 9.66 -9.40 -20.62
N GLY A 229 10.73 -10.18 -20.45
CA GLY A 229 11.96 -10.06 -21.24
C GLY A 229 11.77 -10.43 -22.72
N PHE A 230 10.63 -11.05 -23.07
CA PHE A 230 10.28 -11.47 -24.42
C PHE A 230 9.50 -10.38 -25.13
N ARG A 231 9.82 -10.09 -26.41
CA ARG A 231 9.15 -9.02 -27.17
C ARG A 231 7.70 -9.36 -27.57
N GLN A 232 7.32 -10.63 -27.54
CA GLN A 232 6.00 -11.08 -27.99
C GLN A 232 5.04 -11.14 -26.81
N VAL A 233 4.15 -10.16 -26.72
CA VAL A 233 3.11 -10.11 -25.67
C VAL A 233 2.26 -11.38 -25.63
N ALA A 234 2.03 -12.02 -26.78
CA ALA A 234 1.30 -13.28 -26.86
C ALA A 234 1.94 -14.44 -26.06
N SER A 235 3.26 -14.39 -25.79
CA SER A 235 3.96 -15.43 -25.01
C SER A 235 3.94 -15.16 -23.51
N HIS A 236 3.67 -13.92 -23.07
CA HIS A 236 3.68 -13.55 -21.64
C HIS A 236 2.69 -14.37 -20.82
N LEU A 237 1.52 -14.68 -21.40
CA LEU A 237 0.52 -15.53 -20.77
C LEU A 237 1.13 -16.89 -20.43
N ASN A 238 1.59 -17.61 -21.45
CA ASN A 238 2.09 -18.98 -21.28
C ASN A 238 3.33 -19.01 -20.37
N LEU A 239 4.30 -18.10 -20.58
CA LEU A 239 5.51 -18.04 -19.76
C LEU A 239 5.21 -17.67 -18.30
N GLY A 240 4.22 -16.81 -18.05
CA GLY A 240 3.78 -16.49 -16.69
C GLY A 240 3.14 -17.68 -15.99
N PHE A 241 2.34 -18.46 -16.72
CA PHE A 241 1.76 -19.70 -16.20
C PHE A 241 2.82 -20.76 -15.91
N ASP A 242 3.76 -20.93 -16.84
CA ASP A 242 4.92 -21.80 -16.70
C ASP A 242 5.72 -21.48 -15.42
N LEU A 243 6.01 -20.19 -15.17
CA LEU A 243 6.68 -19.74 -13.94
C LEU A 243 5.85 -20.03 -12.68
N LEU A 244 4.54 -19.78 -12.71
CA LEU A 244 3.66 -20.07 -11.59
C LEU A 244 3.60 -21.57 -11.28
N ILE A 245 3.64 -22.42 -12.31
CA ILE A 245 3.66 -23.86 -12.11
C ILE A 245 4.98 -24.27 -11.45
N LEU A 246 6.14 -23.76 -11.90
CA LEU A 246 7.43 -24.03 -11.26
C LEU A 246 7.44 -23.58 -9.79
N LEU A 247 6.86 -22.42 -9.48
CA LEU A 247 6.70 -21.96 -8.09
C LEU A 247 5.83 -22.91 -7.26
N CYS A 248 4.70 -23.37 -7.81
CA CYS A 248 3.85 -24.36 -7.17
C CYS A 248 4.56 -25.72 -7.00
N LEU A 249 5.40 -26.08 -7.96
CA LEU A 249 6.27 -27.24 -7.94
C LEU A 249 7.48 -27.04 -7.05
N SER A 250 7.79 -25.87 -6.53
CA SER A 250 8.90 -25.68 -5.59
C SER A 250 8.40 -25.54 -4.15
N ASP A 251 7.11 -25.26 -3.98
CA ASP A 251 6.45 -25.20 -2.67
C ASP A 251 5.94 -26.58 -2.21
N ASP A 252 6.54 -27.11 -1.14
CA ASP A 252 6.18 -28.42 -0.58
C ASP A 252 4.73 -28.50 -0.08
N LYS A 253 4.14 -27.40 0.42
CA LYS A 253 2.74 -27.38 0.86
C LYS A 253 1.80 -27.46 -0.35
N TYR A 254 2.16 -26.80 -1.45
CA TYR A 254 1.40 -26.77 -2.70
C TYR A 254 1.50 -28.08 -3.46
N ARG A 255 2.71 -28.69 -3.54
CA ARG A 255 2.92 -30.06 -4.06
C ARG A 255 1.97 -31.07 -3.40
N ARG A 256 1.83 -31.00 -2.06
CA ARG A 256 0.95 -31.89 -1.28
C ARG A 256 -0.54 -31.61 -1.52
N LYS A 257 -0.95 -30.33 -1.60
CA LYS A 257 -2.36 -29.93 -1.79
C LYS A 257 -2.89 -30.22 -3.20
N LEU A 258 -2.07 -29.98 -4.22
CA LEU A 258 -2.43 -30.26 -5.61
C LEU A 258 -2.31 -31.75 -5.97
N ASN A 259 -1.88 -32.60 -5.05
CA ASN A 259 -1.70 -34.04 -5.27
C ASN A 259 -0.82 -34.35 -6.48
N ILE A 260 0.15 -33.46 -6.77
CA ILE A 260 0.97 -33.49 -8.01
C ILE A 260 1.82 -34.76 -8.06
N THR A 261 2.19 -35.32 -6.91
CA THR A 261 2.95 -36.57 -6.87
C THR A 261 2.14 -37.79 -7.30
N GLY A 262 0.80 -37.73 -7.34
CA GLY A 262 -0.06 -38.88 -7.66
C GLY A 262 0.02 -40.05 -6.66
N ILE A 263 0.92 -39.99 -5.65
CA ILE A 263 1.26 -41.09 -4.73
C ILE A 263 0.05 -41.56 -3.92
N SER A 264 -0.89 -40.67 -3.61
CA SER A 264 -2.12 -41.02 -2.87
C SER A 264 -3.05 -41.99 -3.62
N ARG A 265 -2.84 -42.18 -4.93
CA ARG A 265 -3.59 -43.12 -5.78
C ARG A 265 -2.97 -44.52 -5.81
N TYR A 266 -1.76 -44.70 -5.25
CA TYR A 266 -1.11 -45.99 -5.21
C TYR A 266 -1.63 -46.83 -4.04
N GLY A 267 -2.00 -48.08 -4.33
CA GLY A 267 -2.12 -49.11 -3.31
C GLY A 267 -0.74 -49.46 -2.73
N LEU A 268 -0.68 -49.94 -1.49
CA LEU A 268 0.53 -50.60 -0.97
C LEU A 268 0.31 -52.10 -1.00
N ALA A 269 1.27 -52.86 -1.53
CA ALA A 269 1.26 -54.32 -1.51
C ALA A 269 2.62 -54.85 -1.06
N LEU A 270 2.63 -56.08 -0.54
CA LEU A 270 3.86 -56.83 -0.38
C LEU A 270 4.28 -57.41 -1.73
N LYS A 271 5.59 -57.41 -2.01
CA LYS A 271 6.13 -58.02 -3.22
C LYS A 271 6.08 -59.55 -3.08
N THR A 272 4.95 -60.17 -3.37
CA THR A 272 4.84 -61.64 -3.50
C THR A 272 5.30 -62.08 -4.88
N GLU A 273 5.87 -63.28 -5.01
CA GLU A 273 6.64 -63.81 -6.15
C GLU A 273 5.94 -63.87 -7.54
N ASN A 274 4.80 -63.21 -7.79
CA ASN A 274 4.11 -63.29 -9.08
C ASN A 274 3.35 -62.00 -9.45
N PRO A 275 3.79 -61.19 -10.45
CA PRO A 275 3.15 -59.91 -10.71
C PRO A 275 2.60 -59.81 -12.14
N GLN A 276 1.28 -59.63 -12.27
CA GLN A 276 0.83 -58.56 -13.14
C GLN A 276 0.94 -57.29 -12.30
N LEU A 277 2.06 -56.59 -12.42
CA LEU A 277 2.32 -55.37 -11.66
C LEU A 277 1.18 -54.39 -11.97
N ASN A 278 0.27 -54.19 -11.02
CA ASN A 278 -0.68 -53.09 -11.13
C ASN A 278 0.14 -51.80 -11.15
N PRO A 279 0.06 -50.98 -12.21
CA PRO A 279 0.85 -49.75 -12.33
C PRO A 279 0.57 -48.80 -11.15
N HIS A 280 -0.61 -48.86 -10.54
CA HIS A 280 -0.99 -48.04 -9.39
C HIS A 280 -0.75 -48.73 -8.04
N THR A 281 0.30 -49.54 -7.89
CA THR A 281 0.64 -50.18 -6.62
C THR A 281 2.13 -50.06 -6.32
N ILE A 282 2.47 -49.63 -5.10
CA ILE A 282 3.82 -49.61 -4.55
C ILE A 282 4.04 -50.91 -3.77
N TYR A 283 5.02 -51.68 -4.21
CA TYR A 283 5.42 -52.93 -3.59
C TYR A 283 6.50 -52.65 -2.55
N LEU A 284 6.32 -53.22 -1.36
CA LEU A 284 7.26 -53.14 -0.26
C LEU A 284 8.00 -54.47 -0.12
N GLU A 285 9.31 -54.39 0.08
CA GLU A 285 10.22 -55.52 0.25
C GLU A 285 11.25 -55.18 1.32
N LEU A 286 11.47 -56.09 2.27
CA LEU A 286 12.53 -55.90 3.26
C LEU A 286 13.84 -56.48 2.74
N LEU A 287 14.89 -55.65 2.68
CA LEU A 287 16.21 -56.07 2.26
C LEU A 287 16.97 -56.75 3.41
N SER A 288 17.98 -57.56 3.05
CA SER A 288 18.83 -58.27 3.99
C SER A 288 19.62 -57.38 4.96
N ASN A 289 19.79 -56.09 4.62
CA ASN A 289 20.41 -55.08 5.48
C ASN A 289 19.42 -54.41 6.45
N GLY A 290 18.18 -54.87 6.53
CA GLY A 290 17.15 -54.32 7.39
C GLY A 290 16.58 -52.98 6.91
N GLN A 291 16.70 -52.66 5.62
CA GLN A 291 16.07 -51.48 5.00
C GLN A 291 14.82 -51.88 4.23
N LEU A 292 13.83 -50.99 4.23
CA LEU A 292 12.59 -51.16 3.47
C LEU A 292 12.80 -50.68 2.04
N ASN A 293 12.91 -51.60 1.09
CA ASN A 293 12.82 -51.29 -0.33
C ASN A 293 11.35 -51.06 -0.72
N TYR A 294 11.10 -50.02 -1.49
CA TYR A 294 9.83 -49.82 -2.17
C TYR A 294 10.07 -49.75 -3.68
N SER A 295 9.16 -50.34 -4.45
CA SER A 295 9.16 -50.27 -5.92
C SER A 295 7.73 -50.23 -6.42
N SER A 296 7.33 -49.24 -7.20
CA SER A 296 6.01 -49.23 -7.83
C SER A 296 5.94 -50.15 -9.06
N GLY A 297 4.73 -50.61 -9.38
CA GLY A 297 4.49 -51.54 -10.49
C GLY A 297 4.75 -50.96 -11.87
N ASP A 298 4.73 -49.64 -12.00
CA ASP A 298 5.16 -48.87 -13.16
C ASP A 298 6.67 -48.52 -13.14
N GLY A 299 7.39 -48.89 -12.08
CA GLY A 299 8.83 -48.65 -11.92
C GLY A 299 9.22 -47.24 -11.47
N LEU A 300 8.24 -46.35 -11.26
CA LEU A 300 8.44 -44.91 -11.05
C LEU A 300 8.96 -44.54 -9.65
N LEU A 301 8.50 -45.25 -8.62
CA LEU A 301 8.85 -45.01 -7.23
C LEU A 301 9.73 -46.15 -6.76
N THR A 302 11.06 -45.94 -6.77
CA THR A 302 12.01 -46.90 -6.23
C THR A 302 12.92 -46.27 -5.19
N GLY A 303 13.24 -47.02 -4.15
CA GLY A 303 14.20 -46.56 -3.15
C GLY A 303 14.17 -47.40 -1.89
N THR A 304 15.12 -47.10 -1.00
CA THR A 304 15.26 -47.77 0.29
C THR A 304 15.05 -46.78 1.42
N LEU A 305 14.20 -47.13 2.38
CA LEU A 305 13.96 -46.37 3.59
C LEU A 305 14.63 -47.07 4.76
N SER A 306 15.44 -46.32 5.51
CA SER A 306 16.00 -46.84 6.76
C SER A 306 14.92 -46.87 7.86
N ARG A 307 15.14 -47.71 8.87
CA ARG A 307 14.26 -47.79 10.03
C ARG A 307 14.23 -46.47 10.81
N GLU A 308 15.37 -45.77 10.88
CA GLU A 308 15.50 -44.46 11.51
C GLU A 308 14.69 -43.38 10.76
N PHE A 309 14.70 -43.42 9.42
CA PHE A 309 13.91 -42.50 8.61
C PHE A 309 12.40 -42.69 8.83
N LEU A 310 11.95 -43.94 8.87
CA LEU A 310 10.55 -44.27 9.16
C LEU A 310 10.13 -43.88 10.59
N ALA A 311 11.06 -43.87 11.55
CA ALA A 311 10.81 -43.43 12.93
C ALA A 311 10.43 -41.96 13.05
N ALA A 312 10.75 -41.13 12.04
CA ALA A 312 10.32 -39.73 11.99
C ALA A 312 8.82 -39.57 11.66
N THR A 313 8.21 -40.57 11.00
CA THR A 313 6.81 -40.49 10.49
C THR A 313 5.88 -41.54 11.09
N LEU A 314 6.40 -42.69 11.52
CA LEU A 314 5.66 -43.82 12.07
C LEU A 314 5.99 -44.04 13.54
N SER A 315 4.98 -44.45 14.33
CA SER A 315 5.22 -44.88 15.71
C SER A 315 6.09 -46.15 15.76
N PRO A 316 6.89 -46.38 16.82
CA PRO A 316 7.72 -47.57 16.95
C PRO A 316 6.95 -48.88 16.77
N ARG A 317 5.71 -48.95 17.29
CA ARG A 317 4.82 -50.10 17.13
C ARG A 317 4.46 -50.36 15.66
N ALA A 318 4.19 -49.31 14.89
CA ALA A 318 3.83 -49.41 13.48
C ALA A 318 5.01 -49.87 12.62
N ILE A 319 6.22 -49.38 12.94
CA ILE A 319 7.46 -49.82 12.28
C ILE A 319 7.71 -51.29 12.56
N ASN A 320 7.63 -51.71 13.82
CA ASN A 320 7.82 -53.11 14.19
C ASN A 320 6.80 -54.01 13.50
N THR A 321 5.52 -53.62 13.49
CA THR A 321 4.45 -54.39 12.83
C THR A 321 4.68 -54.48 11.31
N LEU A 322 5.10 -53.38 10.67
CA LEU A 322 5.41 -53.34 9.24
C LEU A 322 6.57 -54.29 8.89
N PHE A 323 7.67 -54.21 9.64
CA PHE A 323 8.87 -55.02 9.41
C PHE A 323 8.63 -56.49 9.74
N GLU A 324 7.97 -56.80 10.85
CA GLU A 324 7.60 -58.18 11.23
C GLU A 324 6.70 -58.82 10.17
N SER A 325 5.73 -58.07 9.63
CA SER A 325 4.85 -58.61 8.58
C SER A 325 5.56 -58.77 7.23
N LEU A 326 6.56 -57.94 6.93
CA LEU A 326 7.43 -58.10 5.76
C LEU A 326 8.36 -59.31 5.90
N GLU A 327 8.91 -59.56 7.11
CA GLU A 327 9.77 -60.71 7.41
C GLU A 327 9.01 -62.03 7.37
N THR A 328 7.74 -62.02 7.79
CA THR A 328 6.90 -63.22 7.88
C THR A 328 5.98 -63.43 6.68
N GLU A 329 6.05 -62.55 5.68
CA GLU A 329 5.14 -62.50 4.51
C GLU A 329 3.65 -62.49 4.89
N ALA A 330 3.34 -62.07 6.11
CA ALA A 330 1.97 -62.02 6.60
C ALA A 330 1.19 -60.89 5.90
N PRO A 331 -0.09 -61.10 5.54
CA PRO A 331 -0.89 -60.06 4.91
C PRO A 331 -1.00 -58.84 5.83
N ILE A 332 -0.44 -57.71 5.38
CA ILE A 332 -0.45 -56.49 6.18
C ILE A 332 -1.77 -55.76 5.97
N HIS A 333 -2.60 -55.71 7.02
CA HIS A 333 -3.67 -54.73 7.09
C HIS A 333 -3.11 -53.36 7.48
N LEU A 334 -2.55 -52.66 6.48
CA LEU A 334 -1.88 -51.38 6.68
C LEU A 334 -2.81 -50.27 7.18
N GLY A 335 -4.13 -50.39 7.00
CA GLY A 335 -5.15 -49.54 7.61
C GLY A 335 -4.77 -48.05 7.67
N ILE A 336 -4.70 -47.49 8.88
CA ILE A 336 -4.32 -46.10 9.14
C ILE A 336 -2.84 -45.76 8.86
N TYR A 337 -1.98 -46.76 8.70
CA TYR A 337 -0.53 -46.59 8.48
C TYR A 337 -0.15 -46.52 6.99
N GLN A 338 -1.02 -47.00 6.08
CA GLN A 338 -0.79 -46.91 4.64
C GLN A 338 -0.51 -45.47 4.20
N ARG A 339 -1.33 -44.52 4.65
CA ARG A 339 -1.15 -43.10 4.35
C ARG A 339 0.19 -42.56 4.86
N LYS A 340 0.62 -42.96 6.06
CA LYS A 340 1.88 -42.50 6.66
C LYS A 340 3.11 -43.09 5.97
N ILE A 341 3.02 -44.33 5.49
CA ILE A 341 4.07 -44.96 4.69
C ILE A 341 4.18 -44.29 3.32
N LEU A 342 3.06 -43.99 2.67
CA LEU A 342 3.04 -43.20 1.44
C LEU A 342 3.59 -41.79 1.65
N GLU A 343 3.30 -41.15 2.79
CA GLU A 343 3.89 -39.86 3.18
C GLU A 343 5.41 -39.97 3.37
N ALA A 344 5.91 -41.02 4.01
CA ALA A 344 7.35 -41.24 4.17
C ALA A 344 8.05 -41.50 2.82
N ILE A 345 7.45 -42.30 1.93
CA ILE A 345 7.94 -42.52 0.56
C ILE A 345 7.93 -41.21 -0.23
N THR A 346 6.90 -40.37 -0.06
CA THR A 346 6.84 -39.05 -0.69
C THR A 346 7.97 -38.14 -0.19
N GLN A 347 8.20 -38.09 1.12
CA GLN A 347 9.27 -37.29 1.74
C GLN A 347 10.67 -37.74 1.29
N HIS A 348 10.88 -39.06 1.17
CA HIS A 348 12.15 -39.61 0.71
C HIS A 348 12.43 -39.30 -0.77
N ASN A 349 11.41 -39.37 -1.63
CA ASN A 349 11.57 -39.01 -3.04
C ASN A 349 11.62 -37.49 -3.25
N SER A 350 10.92 -36.68 -2.45
CA SER A 350 11.01 -35.21 -2.53
C SER A 350 12.41 -34.70 -2.17
N ALA A 351 13.13 -35.40 -1.28
CA ALA A 351 14.53 -35.08 -0.97
C ALA A 351 15.51 -35.34 -2.12
N LYS A 352 15.10 -36.08 -3.17
CA LYS A 352 15.89 -36.36 -4.37
C LYS A 352 15.56 -35.42 -5.54
N LEU A 353 14.46 -34.67 -5.47
CA LEU A 353 14.06 -33.75 -6.52
C LEU A 353 14.81 -32.43 -6.35
N SER A 354 15.50 -31.97 -7.40
CA SER A 354 16.04 -30.61 -7.40
C SER A 354 14.90 -29.60 -7.29
N ASP A 355 15.19 -28.45 -6.66
CA ASP A 355 14.25 -27.34 -6.64
C ASP A 355 14.34 -26.66 -8.01
N PRO A 356 13.30 -26.79 -8.86
CA PRO A 356 13.40 -26.37 -10.25
C PRO A 356 13.45 -24.86 -10.40
N LEU A 357 12.92 -24.12 -9.42
CA LEU A 357 13.04 -22.67 -9.41
C LEU A 357 14.44 -22.25 -8.97
N ALA A 358 15.05 -22.96 -8.02
CA ALA A 358 16.47 -22.73 -7.69
C ALA A 358 17.38 -23.00 -8.89
N ASP A 359 17.11 -24.06 -9.66
CA ASP A 359 17.83 -24.38 -10.90
C ASP A 359 17.61 -23.29 -11.96
N LEU A 360 16.37 -22.83 -12.13
CA LEU A 360 16.02 -21.74 -13.05
C LEU A 360 16.71 -20.42 -12.65
N ILE A 361 16.74 -20.07 -11.37
CA ILE A 361 17.43 -18.89 -10.85
C ILE A 361 18.95 -19.02 -11.08
N ALA A 362 19.52 -20.20 -10.92
CA ALA A 362 20.93 -20.45 -11.16
C ALA A 362 21.34 -20.21 -12.61
N ASP A 363 20.40 -20.23 -13.56
CA ASP A 363 20.63 -19.97 -14.98
C ASP A 363 20.54 -18.48 -15.37
N ILE A 364 20.13 -17.59 -14.47
CA ILE A 364 20.14 -16.14 -14.71
C ILE A 364 21.58 -15.68 -15.01
N GLY A 365 21.79 -15.07 -16.19
CA GLY A 365 23.06 -14.47 -16.59
C GLY A 365 24.11 -15.41 -17.19
N LYS A 366 23.80 -16.69 -17.47
CA LYS A 366 24.78 -17.66 -17.98
C LYS A 366 25.09 -17.63 -19.49
N THR A 367 24.42 -16.83 -20.35
CA THR A 367 24.66 -16.93 -21.82
C THR A 367 24.34 -15.70 -22.67
N ASP A 368 25.10 -15.60 -23.77
CA ASP A 368 25.14 -14.56 -24.80
C ASP A 368 23.81 -14.18 -25.48
N ALA A 369 23.81 -12.93 -25.94
CA ALA A 369 22.70 -12.07 -26.35
C ALA A 369 21.88 -12.47 -27.61
N GLN A 370 21.85 -13.72 -28.05
CA GLN A 370 21.01 -14.10 -29.19
C GLN A 370 20.25 -15.40 -28.95
N ILE A 371 18.93 -15.23 -28.82
CA ILE A 371 17.90 -16.27 -28.79
C ILE A 371 17.81 -16.96 -27.42
N PHE A 372 17.09 -16.33 -26.47
CA PHE A 372 16.30 -17.10 -25.51
C PHE A 372 15.20 -17.78 -26.32
N PRO A 373 15.21 -19.10 -26.55
CA PRO A 373 14.01 -19.73 -27.06
C PRO A 373 13.07 -19.85 -25.86
N GLU A 374 11.77 -19.83 -26.12
CA GLU A 374 10.72 -20.49 -25.31
C GLU A 374 11.23 -21.72 -24.52
N ASN A 375 12.22 -22.43 -25.09
CA ASN A 375 12.91 -23.59 -24.58
C ASN A 375 13.61 -23.48 -23.22
N SER A 376 13.93 -22.37 -22.55
CA SER A 376 14.64 -22.49 -21.23
C SER A 376 13.67 -22.79 -20.09
N LEU A 377 12.64 -21.96 -19.93
CA LEU A 377 11.53 -22.23 -19.02
C LEU A 377 10.79 -23.51 -19.45
N ARG A 378 10.54 -23.67 -20.75
CA ARG A 378 10.00 -24.92 -21.29
C ARG A 378 10.97 -26.08 -21.26
N ARG A 379 12.29 -25.93 -21.09
CA ARG A 379 13.25 -27.04 -20.87
C ARG A 379 13.28 -27.40 -19.42
N VAL A 380 13.34 -26.46 -18.48
CA VAL A 380 13.21 -26.80 -17.05
C VAL A 380 11.87 -27.46 -16.81
N MET A 381 10.78 -26.90 -17.37
CA MET A 381 9.49 -27.57 -17.36
C MET A 381 9.52 -28.85 -18.17
N ARG A 382 10.06 -28.94 -19.39
CA ARG A 382 10.08 -30.21 -20.13
C ARG A 382 10.97 -31.25 -19.48
N ASP A 383 12.06 -30.93 -18.82
CA ASP A 383 12.93 -31.93 -18.20
C ASP A 383 12.26 -32.38 -16.90
N GLU A 384 11.79 -31.45 -16.07
CA GLU A 384 11.15 -31.78 -14.80
C GLU A 384 9.71 -32.30 -14.94
N MET A 385 8.94 -31.77 -15.89
CA MET A 385 7.61 -32.26 -16.27
C MET A 385 7.65 -33.36 -17.31
N ALA A 386 8.59 -33.50 -18.25
CA ALA A 386 8.59 -34.71 -19.09
C ALA A 386 8.94 -35.90 -18.21
N ASP A 387 9.90 -35.78 -17.30
CA ASP A 387 10.20 -36.85 -16.36
C ASP A 387 8.97 -37.13 -15.46
N LYS A 388 8.27 -36.12 -14.92
CA LYS A 388 7.11 -36.35 -14.01
C LYS A 388 5.74 -36.58 -14.69
N LEU A 389 5.48 -35.97 -15.86
CA LEU A 389 4.23 -36.06 -16.63
C LEU A 389 4.28 -37.15 -17.72
N TYR A 390 5.38 -37.50 -18.39
CA TYR A 390 5.36 -38.73 -19.22
C TYR A 390 5.09 -39.95 -18.33
N GLU A 391 5.58 -39.92 -17.10
CA GLU A 391 5.42 -40.99 -16.12
C GLU A 391 4.02 -41.02 -15.46
N ALA A 392 3.39 -39.87 -15.19
CA ALA A 392 2.03 -39.82 -14.64
C ALA A 392 0.90 -39.90 -15.70
N LEU A 393 1.13 -39.42 -16.93
CA LEU A 393 0.07 -39.23 -17.94
C LEU A 393 -0.26 -40.46 -18.79
N ASP A 394 0.58 -41.50 -18.83
CA ASP A 394 0.27 -42.69 -19.62
C ASP A 394 -0.88 -43.53 -19.01
N SER A 395 -1.32 -43.19 -17.79
CA SER A 395 -2.40 -43.86 -17.07
C SER A 395 -3.77 -43.16 -17.08
N GLN A 396 -3.88 -41.91 -17.57
CA GLN A 396 -5.14 -41.13 -17.51
C GLN A 396 -5.51 -40.44 -18.83
N GLY A 397 -6.22 -41.12 -19.72
CA GLY A 397 -6.50 -40.68 -21.10
C GLY A 397 -7.21 -39.33 -21.33
N LYS A 398 -7.74 -38.64 -20.30
CA LYS A 398 -8.34 -37.29 -20.43
C LYS A 398 -7.47 -36.17 -19.85
N ALA A 399 -6.92 -36.36 -18.65
CA ALA A 399 -5.93 -35.45 -18.05
C ALA A 399 -4.58 -35.46 -18.82
N SER A 400 -4.23 -36.61 -19.42
CA SER A 400 -3.10 -36.81 -20.33
C SER A 400 -3.15 -35.89 -21.55
N ARG A 401 -4.33 -35.78 -22.19
CA ARG A 401 -4.53 -34.88 -23.33
C ARG A 401 -4.49 -33.42 -22.90
N GLU A 402 -5.01 -33.10 -21.72
CA GLU A 402 -5.03 -31.74 -21.15
C GLU A 402 -3.64 -31.24 -20.71
N ALA A 403 -2.76 -32.13 -20.25
CA ALA A 403 -1.41 -31.73 -19.90
C ALA A 403 -0.42 -31.85 -21.08
N GLN A 404 -0.63 -32.80 -22.01
CA GLN A 404 0.11 -32.84 -23.28
C GLN A 404 -0.11 -31.55 -24.07
N ALA A 405 -1.34 -31.08 -24.24
CA ALA A 405 -1.53 -29.85 -25.01
C ALA A 405 -1.11 -28.58 -24.24
N MET A 406 -1.01 -28.58 -22.90
CA MET A 406 -0.26 -27.56 -22.14
C MET A 406 1.25 -27.59 -22.46
N LEU A 407 1.88 -28.77 -22.47
CA LEU A 407 3.30 -28.97 -22.75
C LEU A 407 3.70 -28.64 -24.21
N PHE A 408 2.80 -28.89 -25.16
CA PHE A 408 3.03 -28.65 -26.59
C PHE A 408 2.45 -27.31 -27.10
N GLY A 409 1.98 -26.44 -26.21
CA GLY A 409 1.43 -25.12 -26.58
C GLY A 409 0.19 -25.18 -27.48
N GLN A 410 -0.52 -26.31 -27.49
CA GLN A 410 -1.78 -26.46 -28.20
C GLN A 410 -2.91 -25.89 -27.35
N ALA A 411 -3.82 -25.12 -27.97
CA ALA A 411 -4.93 -24.48 -27.29
C ALA A 411 -5.96 -25.49 -26.77
N LEU A 412 -5.69 -26.08 -25.60
CA LEU A 412 -6.74 -26.64 -24.77
C LEU A 412 -7.51 -25.50 -24.13
N ASN A 413 -8.82 -25.71 -24.01
CA ASN A 413 -9.79 -24.82 -23.39
C ASN A 413 -9.17 -23.79 -22.45
N ARG A 414 -9.44 -22.51 -22.74
CA ARG A 414 -9.09 -21.29 -21.99
C ARG A 414 -9.39 -21.32 -20.47
N CYS A 415 -10.00 -22.40 -19.97
CA CYS A 415 -10.40 -22.63 -18.59
C CYS A 415 -9.26 -23.01 -17.63
N ASN A 416 -8.19 -23.69 -18.04
CA ASN A 416 -7.21 -24.23 -17.06
C ASN A 416 -6.30 -23.17 -16.42
N HIS A 417 -5.73 -22.27 -17.22
CA HIS A 417 -4.89 -21.15 -16.76
C HIS A 417 -5.67 -20.19 -15.85
N LEU A 418 -6.85 -19.79 -16.30
CA LEU A 418 -7.71 -18.90 -15.54
C LEU A 418 -8.18 -19.54 -14.23
N GLN A 419 -8.50 -20.84 -14.24
CA GLN A 419 -8.86 -21.58 -13.04
C GLN A 419 -7.70 -21.64 -12.05
N MET A 420 -6.46 -21.82 -12.50
CA MET A 420 -5.28 -21.80 -11.60
C MET A 420 -5.12 -20.46 -10.88
N LEU A 421 -5.30 -19.33 -11.57
CA LEU A 421 -5.29 -18.01 -10.94
C LEU A 421 -6.49 -17.83 -9.98
N LYS A 422 -7.68 -18.31 -10.38
CA LYS A 422 -8.87 -18.30 -9.50
C LYS A 422 -8.60 -19.12 -8.25
N ASP A 423 -7.97 -20.29 -8.38
CA ASP A 423 -7.64 -21.17 -7.27
C ASP A 423 -6.60 -20.52 -6.37
N ILE A 424 -5.53 -19.92 -6.91
CA ILE A 424 -4.53 -19.17 -6.14
C ILE A 424 -5.24 -18.12 -5.27
N PHE A 425 -6.06 -17.25 -5.86
CA PHE A 425 -6.72 -16.18 -5.10
C PHE A 425 -7.90 -16.68 -4.21
N THR A 426 -8.60 -17.77 -4.58
CA THR A 426 -9.76 -18.30 -3.82
C THR A 426 -9.35 -19.24 -2.68
N LEU A 427 -8.29 -20.05 -2.85
CA LEU A 427 -7.68 -20.84 -1.77
C LEU A 427 -7.16 -19.92 -0.67
N HIS A 428 -6.73 -18.70 -1.03
CA HIS A 428 -6.40 -17.67 -0.04
C HIS A 428 -7.61 -17.24 0.79
N HIS A 429 -8.82 -17.32 0.24
CA HIS A 429 -10.03 -16.81 0.87
C HIS A 429 -10.80 -17.84 1.72
N LYS A 430 -10.94 -19.10 1.29
CA LYS A 430 -12.09 -19.93 1.75
C LYS A 430 -11.88 -20.90 2.90
N THR A 431 -10.68 -21.38 3.24
CA THR A 431 -10.61 -22.59 4.10
C THR A 431 -9.58 -22.64 5.22
N HIS A 432 -8.42 -21.98 5.19
CA HIS A 432 -7.45 -22.08 6.30
C HIS A 432 -6.57 -20.83 6.43
N THR A 433 -6.62 -20.19 7.59
CA THR A 433 -5.49 -19.46 8.17
C THR A 433 -4.36 -20.48 8.45
N PRO A 434 -3.15 -20.34 7.87
CA PRO A 434 -2.77 -19.42 6.80
C PRO A 434 -2.79 -20.02 5.39
N PRO A 435 -3.06 -19.21 4.35
CA PRO A 435 -2.97 -19.68 2.98
C PRO A 435 -1.75 -19.12 2.25
N GLN A 436 -0.99 -20.05 1.66
CA GLN A 436 -0.07 -19.87 0.53
C GLN A 436 1.26 -19.17 0.78
N ASN A 437 2.24 -19.58 -0.03
CA ASN A 437 3.53 -18.94 -0.18
C ASN A 437 3.32 -17.50 -0.71
N PRO A 438 3.78 -16.46 0.02
CA PRO A 438 3.60 -15.09 -0.41
C PRO A 438 4.17 -14.78 -1.79
N LEU A 439 5.20 -15.50 -2.21
CA LEU A 439 5.80 -15.37 -3.54
C LEU A 439 4.84 -15.82 -4.64
N ILE A 440 4.13 -16.96 -4.48
CA ILE A 440 3.15 -17.45 -5.46
C ILE A 440 2.06 -16.41 -5.67
N TYR A 441 1.53 -15.86 -4.57
CA TYR A 441 0.49 -14.84 -4.61
C TYR A 441 0.97 -13.58 -5.34
N LEU A 442 2.16 -13.06 -4.98
CA LEU A 442 2.70 -11.85 -5.57
C LEU A 442 3.07 -12.02 -7.05
N VAL A 443 3.59 -13.19 -7.46
CA VAL A 443 3.83 -13.49 -8.87
C VAL A 443 2.52 -13.57 -9.65
N ALA A 444 1.49 -14.23 -9.10
CA ALA A 444 0.18 -14.33 -9.75
C ALA A 444 -0.48 -12.95 -9.92
N LYS A 445 -0.43 -12.11 -8.88
CA LYS A 445 -0.88 -10.73 -8.91
C LYS A 445 -0.14 -9.91 -9.97
N SER A 446 1.19 -9.88 -9.92
CA SER A 446 2.01 -9.12 -10.86
C SER A 446 1.91 -9.63 -12.30
N LEU A 447 1.61 -10.91 -12.51
CA LEU A 447 1.29 -11.48 -13.81
C LEU A 447 -0.07 -10.96 -14.32
N CYS A 448 -1.12 -10.98 -13.51
CA CYS A 448 -2.43 -10.46 -13.89
C CYS A 448 -2.38 -8.98 -14.29
N GLU A 449 -1.64 -8.16 -13.53
CA GLU A 449 -1.38 -6.76 -13.86
C GLU A 449 -0.70 -6.61 -15.23
N GLN A 450 0.34 -7.42 -15.50
CA GLN A 450 1.05 -7.37 -16.77
C GLN A 450 0.14 -7.77 -17.93
N LEU A 451 -0.60 -8.88 -17.80
CA LEU A 451 -1.51 -9.37 -18.82
C LEU A 451 -2.65 -8.37 -19.11
N PHE A 452 -3.09 -7.64 -18.09
CA PHE A 452 -4.04 -6.55 -18.26
C PHE A 452 -3.47 -5.42 -19.13
N ILE A 453 -2.27 -4.94 -18.81
CA ILE A 453 -1.58 -3.88 -19.56
C ILE A 453 -1.36 -4.32 -21.01
N ASP A 454 -0.82 -5.52 -21.18
CA ASP A 454 -0.56 -6.19 -22.44
C ASP A 454 -1.80 -6.28 -23.33
N TYR A 455 -2.91 -6.79 -22.77
CA TYR A 455 -4.16 -6.91 -23.51
C TYR A 455 -4.67 -5.54 -23.96
N ARG A 456 -4.55 -4.49 -23.13
CA ARG A 456 -5.03 -3.16 -23.48
C ARG A 456 -4.18 -2.49 -24.56
N GLN A 457 -2.86 -2.57 -24.45
CA GLN A 457 -1.95 -2.01 -25.45
C GLN A 457 -2.16 -2.61 -26.84
N ASN A 458 -2.63 -3.87 -26.91
CA ASN A 458 -2.85 -4.58 -28.16
C ASN A 458 -4.31 -4.53 -28.68
N ASN A 459 -5.26 -3.94 -27.94
CA ASN A 459 -6.67 -3.96 -28.31
C ASN A 459 -7.19 -2.55 -28.64
N ALA A 460 -7.25 -2.23 -29.94
CA ALA A 460 -7.53 -0.89 -30.46
C ALA A 460 -8.94 -0.36 -30.14
N ASP A 461 -9.92 -1.25 -29.94
CA ASP A 461 -11.32 -0.87 -29.80
C ASP A 461 -11.70 -0.38 -28.40
N GLY A 462 -10.85 -0.61 -27.39
CA GLY A 462 -11.08 -0.17 -25.99
C GLY A 462 -12.31 -0.77 -25.30
N LEU A 463 -13.15 -1.54 -26.00
CA LEU A 463 -14.39 -2.12 -25.53
C LEU A 463 -14.14 -3.50 -24.90
N TRP A 464 -14.64 -3.67 -23.67
CA TRP A 464 -14.58 -4.93 -22.94
C TRP A 464 -15.67 -5.87 -23.42
N LYS A 465 -15.32 -7.08 -23.85
CA LYS A 465 -16.30 -8.16 -24.01
C LYS A 465 -16.21 -9.10 -22.82
N GLU A 466 -17.36 -9.49 -22.27
CA GLU A 466 -17.41 -10.52 -21.24
C GLU A 466 -16.73 -11.80 -21.75
N HIS A 467 -15.99 -12.46 -20.85
CA HIS A 467 -15.19 -13.67 -21.14
C HIS A 467 -13.95 -13.46 -22.03
N GLU A 468 -13.61 -12.23 -22.40
CA GLU A 468 -12.27 -11.94 -22.92
C GLU A 468 -11.23 -11.87 -21.80
N ILE A 469 -9.97 -12.15 -22.15
CA ILE A 469 -8.89 -12.32 -21.18
C ILE A 469 -8.72 -11.10 -20.28
N GLY A 470 -8.87 -9.88 -20.83
CA GLY A 470 -8.81 -8.65 -20.05
C GLY A 470 -9.92 -8.54 -19.00
N SER A 471 -11.17 -8.90 -19.34
CA SER A 471 -12.29 -8.90 -18.38
C SER A 471 -12.07 -9.90 -17.25
N GLU A 472 -11.58 -11.10 -17.57
CA GLU A 472 -11.28 -12.11 -16.56
C GLU A 472 -10.05 -11.75 -15.70
N MET A 473 -9.03 -11.07 -16.25
CA MET A 473 -7.90 -10.54 -15.47
C MET A 473 -8.36 -9.49 -14.47
N ILE A 474 -9.28 -8.58 -14.83
CA ILE A 474 -9.81 -7.61 -13.87
C ILE A 474 -10.58 -8.33 -12.75
N LYS A 475 -11.46 -9.30 -13.09
CA LYS A 475 -12.18 -10.09 -12.07
C LYS A 475 -11.22 -10.80 -11.11
N LEU A 476 -10.11 -11.32 -11.64
CA LEU A 476 -9.06 -11.95 -10.83
C LEU A 476 -8.32 -10.95 -9.93
N LEU A 477 -7.94 -9.80 -10.46
CA LEU A 477 -7.35 -8.72 -9.68
C LEU A 477 -8.32 -8.26 -8.58
N GLN A 478 -9.63 -8.17 -8.85
CA GLN A 478 -10.63 -7.87 -7.81
C GLN A 478 -10.66 -8.92 -6.69
N ILE A 479 -10.61 -10.21 -7.03
CA ILE A 479 -10.56 -11.28 -6.01
C ILE A 479 -9.25 -11.16 -5.19
N ALA A 480 -8.13 -10.86 -5.85
CA ALA A 480 -6.85 -10.62 -5.18
C ALA A 480 -6.86 -9.38 -4.27
N PHE A 481 -7.52 -8.28 -4.69
CA PHE A 481 -7.43 -6.99 -4.01
C PHE A 481 -8.49 -6.70 -2.96
N ILE A 482 -9.72 -7.14 -3.17
CA ILE A 482 -10.86 -6.67 -2.37
C ILE A 482 -11.24 -7.68 -1.29
N ASN A 483 -10.60 -8.85 -1.23
CA ASN A 483 -11.02 -9.92 -0.33
C ASN A 483 -12.54 -10.21 -0.44
N THR A 484 -13.12 -10.00 -1.63
CA THR A 484 -14.54 -10.26 -1.91
C THR A 484 -14.68 -11.53 -2.74
N VAL A 485 -15.38 -12.52 -2.20
CA VAL A 485 -15.67 -13.83 -2.84
C VAL A 485 -16.38 -13.68 -4.20
N GLN A 486 -17.08 -12.57 -4.43
CA GLN A 486 -17.82 -12.33 -5.68
C GLN A 486 -17.30 -11.07 -6.39
N PRO A 487 -16.67 -11.20 -7.57
CA PRO A 487 -16.29 -10.06 -8.38
C PRO A 487 -17.56 -9.31 -8.84
N VAL A 488 -17.51 -7.97 -8.83
CA VAL A 488 -18.63 -7.14 -9.28
C VAL A 488 -18.76 -7.28 -10.80
N ASN A 489 -19.84 -7.88 -11.26
CA ASN A 489 -20.02 -8.24 -12.68
C ASN A 489 -20.24 -7.04 -13.62
N SER A 490 -20.52 -5.83 -13.10
CA SER A 490 -20.83 -4.64 -13.91
C SER A 490 -19.86 -3.49 -13.63
N PHE A 491 -18.91 -3.24 -14.54
CA PHE A 491 -17.87 -2.19 -14.44
C PHE A 491 -18.32 -0.80 -14.89
N TYR A 492 -19.62 -0.52 -14.95
CA TYR A 492 -20.13 0.70 -15.60
C TYR A 492 -20.10 1.95 -14.70
N LYS A 493 -19.87 1.80 -13.38
CA LYS A 493 -19.88 2.93 -12.44
C LYS A 493 -18.48 3.17 -11.84
N PRO A 494 -17.92 4.38 -11.94
CA PRO A 494 -16.66 4.76 -11.30
C PRO A 494 -16.61 4.45 -9.79
N ALA A 495 -17.73 4.61 -9.07
CA ALA A 495 -17.82 4.29 -7.64
C ALA A 495 -17.58 2.80 -7.33
N ASP A 496 -18.00 1.88 -8.23
CA ASP A 496 -17.74 0.45 -8.08
C ASP A 496 -16.28 0.12 -8.41
N GLN A 497 -15.58 0.98 -9.16
CA GLN A 497 -14.14 0.88 -9.43
C GLN A 497 -13.30 1.45 -8.26
N GLU A 498 -13.79 2.47 -7.57
CA GLU A 498 -13.15 3.06 -6.38
C GLU A 498 -13.27 2.15 -5.14
N ALA A 499 -14.39 1.43 -4.97
CA ALA A 499 -14.55 0.45 -3.90
C ALA A 499 -13.53 -0.71 -3.97
N ILE A 500 -13.03 -1.02 -5.18
CA ILE A 500 -11.96 -2.01 -5.44
C ILE A 500 -10.61 -1.55 -4.87
N LEU A 501 -10.41 -0.24 -4.81
CA LEU A 501 -9.15 0.41 -4.45
C LEU A 501 -9.11 0.81 -2.97
N SER A 502 -10.10 0.39 -2.17
CA SER A 502 -10.08 0.62 -0.72
C SER A 502 -8.90 -0.14 -0.10
N PRO A 503 -7.91 0.55 0.50
CA PRO A 503 -6.73 -0.08 1.08
C PRO A 503 -7.07 -1.00 2.27
N TYR A 504 -8.25 -0.85 2.87
CA TYR A 504 -8.72 -1.67 3.98
C TYR A 504 -9.20 -3.07 3.57
N ASN A 505 -9.43 -3.30 2.28
CA ASN A 505 -9.89 -4.58 1.75
C ASN A 505 -8.74 -5.52 1.33
N TYR A 506 -7.49 -5.06 1.48
CA TYR A 506 -6.31 -5.79 1.05
C TYR A 506 -6.02 -6.99 1.97
N PRO A 507 -5.51 -8.11 1.41
CA PRO A 507 -5.15 -9.27 2.21
C PRO A 507 -4.02 -8.93 3.20
N SER A 508 -3.99 -9.63 4.34
CA SER A 508 -3.02 -9.44 5.43
C SER A 508 -1.55 -9.67 5.03
N ILE A 509 -1.32 -10.31 3.87
CA ILE A 509 -0.01 -10.46 3.24
C ILE A 509 0.61 -9.13 2.80
N ILE A 510 -0.21 -8.09 2.61
CA ILE A 510 0.25 -6.72 2.32
C ILE A 510 0.28 -5.98 3.66
N PRO A 511 1.47 -5.63 4.18
CA PRO A 511 1.59 -4.97 5.47
C PRO A 511 0.82 -3.64 5.48
N ASP A 512 0.26 -3.26 6.62
CA ASP A 512 -0.56 -2.05 6.76
C ASP A 512 0.14 -0.79 6.23
N ALA A 513 1.47 -0.70 6.45
CA ALA A 513 2.31 0.40 5.98
C ALA A 513 2.36 0.56 4.44
N PHE A 514 2.02 -0.49 3.68
CA PHE A 514 2.03 -0.49 2.21
C PHE A 514 0.64 -0.37 1.59
N ARG A 515 -0.44 -0.69 2.30
CA ARG A 515 -1.76 -0.88 1.66
C ARG A 515 -2.22 0.34 0.87
N GLU A 516 -2.06 1.54 1.45
CA GLU A 516 -2.42 2.78 0.75
C GLU A 516 -1.52 3.06 -0.46
N ALA A 517 -0.21 2.88 -0.32
CA ALA A 517 0.75 3.12 -1.39
C ALA A 517 0.60 2.10 -2.53
N GLU A 518 0.32 0.85 -2.18
CA GLU A 518 0.06 -0.24 -3.12
C GLU A 518 -1.24 0.01 -3.87
N ALA A 519 -2.31 0.42 -3.18
CA ALA A 519 -3.59 0.76 -3.80
C ALA A 519 -3.46 1.89 -4.84
N ASP A 520 -2.75 2.96 -4.49
CA ASP A 520 -2.46 4.06 -5.41
C ASP A 520 -1.59 3.59 -6.58
N ALA A 521 -0.52 2.84 -6.30
CA ALA A 521 0.39 2.34 -7.32
C ALA A 521 -0.36 1.48 -8.35
N ILE A 522 -1.28 0.62 -7.89
CA ILE A 522 -2.11 -0.21 -8.77
C ILE A 522 -3.11 0.66 -9.55
N ARG A 523 -3.81 1.61 -8.91
CA ARG A 523 -4.71 2.55 -9.60
C ARG A 523 -3.97 3.19 -10.77
N PHE A 524 -2.75 3.67 -10.55
CA PHE A 524 -1.97 4.36 -11.56
C PHE A 524 -1.42 3.39 -12.62
N VAL A 525 -0.87 2.25 -12.23
CA VAL A 525 -0.36 1.22 -13.17
C VAL A 525 -1.49 0.70 -14.08
N LEU A 526 -2.69 0.47 -13.55
CA LEU A 526 -3.84 0.07 -14.36
C LEU A 526 -4.29 1.21 -15.29
N ASN A 527 -4.32 2.45 -14.80
CA ASN A 527 -4.64 3.62 -15.63
C ASN A 527 -3.59 3.92 -16.71
N SER A 528 -2.32 3.51 -16.51
CA SER A 528 -1.27 3.64 -17.53
C SER A 528 -1.56 2.80 -18.78
N GLY A 529 -2.29 1.69 -18.61
CA GLY A 529 -2.78 0.87 -19.71
C GLY A 529 -3.87 1.54 -20.56
N TYR A 530 -4.50 2.64 -20.09
CA TYR A 530 -5.52 3.38 -20.85
C TYR A 530 -4.89 4.49 -21.70
N SER A 531 -4.17 5.40 -21.04
CA SER A 531 -3.39 6.45 -21.68
C SER A 531 -2.47 7.11 -20.66
N GLU A 532 -1.44 7.79 -21.16
CA GLU A 532 -0.58 8.62 -20.33
C GLU A 532 -1.39 9.69 -19.58
N THR A 533 -2.36 10.31 -20.27
CA THR A 533 -3.25 11.32 -19.69
C THR A 533 -4.09 10.75 -18.55
N ARG A 534 -4.68 9.56 -18.70
CA ARG A 534 -5.54 8.97 -17.67
C ARG A 534 -4.75 8.58 -16.42
N LEU A 535 -3.52 8.09 -16.58
CA LEU A 535 -2.61 7.89 -15.44
C LEU A 535 -2.37 9.20 -14.69
N LEU A 536 -2.03 10.27 -15.40
CA LEU A 536 -1.70 11.56 -14.76
C LEU A 536 -2.92 12.20 -14.10
N ASP A 537 -4.09 12.11 -14.75
CA ASP A 537 -5.36 12.56 -14.18
C ASP A 537 -5.69 11.79 -12.90
N SER A 538 -5.49 10.47 -12.88
CA SER A 538 -5.75 9.67 -11.68
C SER A 538 -4.84 10.00 -10.51
N ILE A 539 -3.59 10.43 -10.76
CA ILE A 539 -2.71 10.95 -9.71
C ILE A 539 -3.30 12.23 -9.11
N ASN A 540 -3.77 13.14 -9.96
CA ASN A 540 -4.36 14.39 -9.50
C ASN A 540 -5.69 14.15 -8.75
N GLU A 541 -6.53 13.24 -9.23
CA GLU A 541 -7.76 12.81 -8.54
C GLU A 541 -7.43 12.28 -7.14
N THR A 542 -6.52 11.31 -7.01
CA THR A 542 -6.09 10.76 -5.71
C THR A 542 -5.53 11.85 -4.79
N ARG A 543 -4.71 12.78 -5.31
CA ARG A 543 -4.20 13.90 -4.52
C ARG A 543 -5.30 14.87 -4.08
N SER A 544 -6.33 15.07 -4.91
CA SER A 544 -7.49 15.92 -4.60
C SER A 544 -8.38 15.35 -3.50
N GLU A 545 -8.51 14.03 -3.45
CA GLU A 545 -9.33 13.29 -2.48
C GLU A 545 -8.65 13.21 -1.10
N ARG A 546 -7.31 13.16 -1.06
CA ARG A 546 -6.56 13.00 0.19
C ARG A 546 -6.44 14.31 0.97
N ARG A 547 -6.84 14.27 2.25
CA ARG A 547 -6.64 15.37 3.21
C ARG A 547 -5.18 15.54 3.68
N LYS A 548 -4.33 14.53 3.46
CA LYS A 548 -2.94 14.51 3.91
C LYS A 548 -2.01 14.37 2.72
N THR A 549 -0.84 14.99 2.81
CA THR A 549 0.25 14.78 1.87
C THR A 549 0.58 13.29 1.79
N VAL A 550 0.71 12.78 0.56
CA VAL A 550 1.18 11.41 0.31
C VAL A 550 2.57 11.29 0.92
N SER A 551 2.82 10.26 1.74
CA SER A 551 4.12 10.11 2.40
C SER A 551 5.24 9.92 1.38
N GLU A 552 6.45 10.40 1.69
CA GLU A 552 7.62 10.26 0.82
C GLU A 552 7.84 8.80 0.40
N PHE A 553 7.68 7.88 1.36
CA PHE A 553 7.68 6.45 1.11
C PHE A 553 6.65 6.00 0.07
N SER A 554 5.39 6.45 0.19
CA SER A 554 4.33 6.06 -0.73
C SER A 554 4.62 6.58 -2.15
N CYS A 555 5.09 7.81 -2.27
CA CYS A 555 5.51 8.38 -3.56
C CYS A 555 6.62 7.55 -4.20
N GLU A 556 7.70 7.24 -3.47
CA GLU A 556 8.81 6.41 -3.98
C GLU A 556 8.35 5.00 -4.38
N TRP A 557 7.46 4.41 -3.58
CA TRP A 557 6.87 3.11 -3.89
C TRP A 557 6.08 3.15 -5.21
N ILE A 558 5.18 4.12 -5.35
CA ILE A 558 4.38 4.36 -6.56
C ILE A 558 5.29 4.56 -7.79
N ILE A 559 6.31 5.41 -7.65
CA ILE A 559 7.27 5.71 -8.73
C ILE A 559 8.03 4.45 -9.12
N SER A 560 8.51 3.65 -8.16
CA SER A 560 9.20 2.39 -8.46
C SER A 560 8.30 1.43 -9.25
N ARG A 561 7.02 1.31 -8.86
CA ARG A 561 6.04 0.46 -9.56
C ARG A 561 5.77 0.95 -10.98
N ILE A 562 5.62 2.26 -11.19
CA ILE A 562 5.39 2.84 -12.52
C ILE A 562 6.65 2.74 -13.37
N ARG A 563 7.84 2.97 -12.81
CA ARG A 563 9.13 2.85 -13.51
C ARG A 563 9.34 1.45 -14.09
N GLN A 564 8.88 0.42 -13.39
CA GLN A 564 8.98 -0.96 -13.86
C GLN A 564 8.09 -1.25 -15.08
N ARG A 565 6.90 -0.65 -15.15
CA ARG A 565 5.90 -0.96 -16.20
C ARG A 565 5.84 0.06 -17.33
N SER A 566 6.10 1.32 -17.02
CA SER A 566 5.97 2.47 -17.91
C SER A 566 7.10 3.47 -17.65
N PRO A 567 8.37 3.11 -17.91
CA PRO A 567 9.53 3.93 -17.57
C PRO A 567 9.50 5.34 -18.19
N ALA A 568 8.89 5.49 -19.38
CA ALA A 568 8.70 6.78 -20.05
C ALA A 568 7.86 7.77 -19.21
N LEU A 569 6.93 7.27 -18.39
CA LEU A 569 6.04 8.09 -17.56
C LEU A 569 6.65 8.48 -16.22
N THR A 570 7.74 7.83 -15.79
CA THR A 570 8.35 8.04 -14.48
C THR A 570 8.57 9.52 -14.17
N LYS A 571 9.16 10.28 -15.10
CA LYS A 571 9.45 11.70 -14.90
C LYS A 571 8.19 12.54 -14.74
N ALA A 572 7.15 12.25 -15.53
CA ALA A 572 5.86 12.95 -15.42
C ALA A 572 5.17 12.62 -14.09
N VAL A 573 5.27 11.38 -13.62
CA VAL A 573 4.71 10.96 -12.33
C VAL A 573 5.47 11.55 -11.15
N GLU A 574 6.80 11.52 -11.18
CA GLU A 574 7.66 12.18 -10.19
C GLU A 574 7.30 13.67 -10.08
N HIS A 575 7.13 14.34 -11.22
CA HIS A 575 6.69 15.72 -11.31
C HIS A 575 5.33 15.92 -10.61
N ARG A 576 4.34 15.06 -10.88
CA ARG A 576 3.00 15.15 -10.25
C ARG A 576 2.95 14.79 -8.78
N LEU A 577 3.78 13.88 -8.30
CA LEU A 577 3.72 13.43 -6.91
C LEU A 577 4.54 14.33 -5.98
N PHE A 578 5.74 14.74 -6.41
CA PHE A 578 6.67 15.50 -5.57
C PHE A 578 6.69 16.99 -5.85
N LEU A 579 6.61 17.39 -7.11
CA LEU A 579 6.96 18.76 -7.51
C LEU A 579 5.74 19.67 -7.64
N THR A 580 4.60 19.15 -8.09
CA THR A 580 3.36 19.94 -8.17
C THR A 580 2.82 20.23 -6.77
N GLN A 581 2.66 21.51 -6.45
CA GLN A 581 2.06 21.95 -5.19
C GLN A 581 0.55 21.74 -5.22
N PHE A 582 0.01 21.33 -4.08
CA PHE A 582 -1.41 21.08 -3.90
C PHE A 582 -1.91 21.88 -2.71
N TYR A 583 -2.96 22.66 -2.91
CA TYR A 583 -3.44 23.65 -1.95
C TYR A 583 -4.63 23.12 -1.16
N ASP A 584 -4.59 23.31 0.15
CA ASP A 584 -5.68 22.98 1.06
C ASP A 584 -6.33 24.22 1.70
N VAL A 585 -7.22 23.97 2.66
CA VAL A 585 -7.95 25.05 3.36
C VAL A 585 -7.00 25.91 4.20
N ASP A 586 -5.95 25.32 4.79
CA ASP A 586 -5.00 26.07 5.61
C ASP A 586 -4.13 26.98 4.73
N ASP A 587 -3.67 26.48 3.58
CA ASP A 587 -2.97 27.29 2.58
C ASP A 587 -3.84 28.47 2.11
N TRP A 588 -5.11 28.21 1.82
CA TRP A 588 -6.07 29.25 1.44
C TRP A 588 -6.18 30.32 2.52
N LEU A 589 -6.33 29.93 3.79
CA LEU A 589 -6.40 30.87 4.92
C LEU A 589 -5.12 31.69 5.11
N VAL A 590 -3.95 31.10 4.85
CA VAL A 590 -2.67 31.83 4.87
C VAL A 590 -2.63 32.86 3.75
N MET A 591 -3.02 32.48 2.52
CA MET A 591 -3.09 33.40 1.38
C MET A 591 -4.05 34.56 1.65
N LYS A 592 -5.22 34.29 2.26
CA LYS A 592 -6.18 35.33 2.66
C LYS A 592 -5.59 36.39 3.59
N LYS A 593 -4.67 36.00 4.48
CA LYS A 593 -4.02 36.94 5.42
C LYS A 593 -2.95 37.81 4.75
N GLN A 594 -2.34 37.33 3.66
CA GLN A 594 -1.23 38.00 3.01
C GLN A 594 -1.66 39.00 1.94
N VAL A 595 -2.77 38.72 1.25
CA VAL A 595 -3.24 39.59 0.15
C VAL A 595 -4.02 40.78 0.72
N LYS A 596 -3.50 41.98 0.45
CA LYS A 596 -4.21 43.25 0.73
C LYS A 596 -5.22 43.52 -0.39
N GLY A 597 -6.31 44.22 -0.06
CA GLY A 597 -7.49 44.39 -0.93
C GLY A 597 -7.19 44.75 -2.39
N ALA A 598 -8.09 44.34 -3.30
CA ALA A 598 -7.92 44.47 -4.74
C ALA A 598 -7.71 45.93 -5.16
N GLN A 599 -6.58 46.21 -5.82
CA GLN A 599 -6.28 47.55 -6.39
C GLN A 599 -6.59 47.64 -7.89
N GLN A 600 -6.92 46.51 -8.54
CA GLN A 600 -7.11 46.43 -9.97
C GLN A 600 -8.59 46.25 -10.36
N PRO A 601 -9.01 46.69 -11.57
CA PRO A 601 -10.34 46.43 -12.09
C PRO A 601 -10.64 44.93 -12.22
N VAL A 602 -11.89 44.53 -11.96
CA VAL A 602 -12.31 43.11 -11.95
C VAL A 602 -12.16 42.46 -13.34
N GLU A 603 -12.41 43.20 -14.41
CA GLU A 603 -12.26 42.70 -15.79
C GLU A 603 -10.80 42.29 -16.06
N ARG A 604 -9.86 43.10 -15.57
CA ARG A 604 -8.43 42.81 -15.70
C ARG A 604 -8.04 41.60 -14.85
N LEU A 605 -8.55 41.51 -13.62
CA LEU A 605 -8.31 40.35 -12.75
C LEU A 605 -8.85 39.05 -13.35
N MET A 606 -10.01 39.09 -14.02
CA MET A 606 -10.59 37.93 -14.72
C MET A 606 -9.75 37.50 -15.92
N GLU A 607 -9.27 38.43 -16.73
CA GLU A 607 -8.37 38.11 -17.86
C GLU A 607 -7.03 37.56 -17.38
N GLU A 608 -6.42 38.17 -16.36
CA GLU A 608 -5.19 37.66 -15.75
C GLU A 608 -5.41 36.26 -15.14
N LEU A 609 -6.57 35.99 -14.52
CA LEU A 609 -6.89 34.65 -14.01
C LEU A 609 -6.93 33.61 -15.15
N LYS A 610 -7.59 33.92 -16.27
CA LYS A 610 -7.67 33.02 -17.43
C LYS A 610 -6.28 32.77 -18.03
N GLU A 611 -5.46 33.81 -18.12
CA GLU A 611 -4.08 33.73 -18.58
C GLU A 611 -3.25 32.82 -17.67
N GLN A 612 -3.29 33.03 -16.35
CA GLN A 612 -2.53 32.20 -15.42
C GLN A 612 -2.98 30.73 -15.45
N LEU A 613 -4.29 30.46 -15.59
CA LEU A 613 -4.79 29.10 -15.76
C LEU A 613 -4.32 28.47 -17.07
N ALA A 614 -4.29 29.23 -18.18
CA ALA A 614 -3.74 28.77 -19.45
C ALA A 614 -2.22 28.50 -19.37
N LEU A 615 -1.46 29.39 -18.73
CA LEU A 615 -0.02 29.22 -18.48
C LEU A 615 0.24 27.98 -17.62
N SER A 616 -0.55 27.75 -16.58
CA SER A 616 -0.43 26.55 -15.75
C SER A 616 -0.62 25.28 -16.58
N ARG A 617 -1.58 25.27 -17.51
CA ARG A 617 -1.82 24.13 -18.40
C ARG A 617 -0.65 23.90 -19.37
N ILE A 618 -0.09 24.95 -19.96
CA ILE A 618 1.04 24.85 -20.88
C ILE A 618 2.29 24.36 -20.13
N ALA A 619 2.57 24.94 -18.97
CA ALA A 619 3.68 24.53 -18.11
C ALA A 619 3.56 23.06 -17.67
N ARG A 620 2.33 22.65 -17.37
CA ARG A 620 1.98 21.27 -17.03
C ARG A 620 2.22 20.28 -18.17
N GLU A 621 1.74 20.59 -19.38
CA GLU A 621 1.96 19.78 -20.58
C GLU A 621 3.45 19.71 -20.98
N SER A 622 4.24 20.71 -20.60
CA SER A 622 5.70 20.77 -20.82
C SER A 622 6.55 20.31 -19.63
N ILE A 623 5.95 19.82 -18.54
CA ILE A 623 6.63 19.31 -17.33
C ILE A 623 7.54 20.38 -16.67
N GLN A 624 7.07 21.63 -16.61
CA GLN A 624 7.76 22.77 -15.99
C GLN A 624 7.11 23.15 -14.64
N TYR A 625 7.41 22.40 -13.57
CA TYR A 625 6.75 22.53 -12.27
C TYR A 625 6.88 23.92 -11.63
N GLU A 626 8.01 24.61 -11.75
CA GLU A 626 8.19 25.94 -11.16
C GLU A 626 7.23 26.95 -11.80
N ASN A 627 7.10 26.88 -13.13
CA ASN A 627 6.18 27.73 -13.89
C ASN A 627 4.72 27.35 -13.61
N GLU A 628 4.41 26.05 -13.53
CA GLU A 628 3.08 25.54 -13.19
C GLU A 628 2.65 26.00 -11.79
N ASN A 629 3.47 25.74 -10.76
CA ASN A 629 3.18 26.11 -9.37
C ASN A 629 3.05 27.63 -9.21
N ASN A 630 3.92 28.42 -9.86
CA ASN A 630 3.84 29.88 -9.82
C ASN A 630 2.55 30.39 -10.48
N ALA A 631 2.19 29.85 -11.65
CA ALA A 631 0.96 30.21 -12.33
C ALA A 631 -0.29 29.85 -11.50
N VAL A 632 -0.31 28.67 -10.87
CA VAL A 632 -1.41 28.25 -9.97
C VAL A 632 -1.49 29.13 -8.72
N SER A 633 -0.35 29.43 -8.09
CA SER A 633 -0.31 30.32 -6.92
C SER A 633 -0.86 31.71 -7.24
N LYS A 634 -0.46 32.26 -8.40
CA LYS A 634 -1.00 33.52 -8.92
C LYS A 634 -2.49 33.43 -9.22
N ALA A 635 -2.95 32.35 -9.87
CA ALA A 635 -4.36 32.14 -10.15
C ALA A 635 -5.22 32.10 -8.87
N LEU A 636 -4.75 31.40 -7.82
CA LEU A 636 -5.43 31.39 -6.52
C LEU A 636 -5.40 32.77 -5.85
N GLY A 637 -4.30 33.50 -5.95
CA GLY A 637 -4.21 34.89 -5.47
C GLY A 637 -5.19 35.84 -6.19
N LEU A 638 -5.33 35.71 -7.50
CA LEU A 638 -6.29 36.46 -8.32
C LEU A 638 -7.74 36.08 -7.97
N LEU A 639 -8.01 34.79 -7.78
CA LEU A 639 -9.32 34.31 -7.33
C LEU A 639 -9.70 34.92 -5.98
N PHE A 640 -8.77 35.01 -5.04
CA PHE A 640 -9.01 35.69 -3.77
C PHE A 640 -9.32 37.19 -3.95
N GLN A 641 -8.55 37.90 -4.78
CA GLN A 641 -8.82 39.34 -5.05
C GLN A 641 -10.19 39.55 -5.68
N LEU A 642 -10.58 38.69 -6.62
CA LEU A 642 -11.92 38.69 -7.21
C LEU A 642 -12.99 38.47 -6.15
N LEU A 643 -12.87 37.43 -5.32
CA LEU A 643 -13.80 37.15 -4.22
C LEU A 643 -13.84 38.25 -3.15
N GLY A 644 -12.82 39.09 -3.07
CA GLY A 644 -12.73 40.25 -2.18
C GLY A 644 -13.31 41.54 -2.76
N SER A 645 -13.57 41.62 -4.07
CA SER A 645 -14.02 42.84 -4.73
C SER A 645 -15.54 43.00 -4.70
N ASP A 646 -16.01 44.20 -4.38
CA ASP A 646 -17.45 44.52 -4.37
C ASP A 646 -18.03 44.75 -5.79
N SER A 647 -17.16 44.89 -6.80
CA SER A 647 -17.58 45.14 -8.20
C SER A 647 -17.75 43.87 -9.05
N VAL A 648 -17.63 42.68 -8.45
CA VAL A 648 -17.84 41.43 -9.19
C VAL A 648 -19.31 41.25 -9.54
N THR A 649 -19.57 40.93 -10.80
CA THR A 649 -20.92 40.69 -11.32
C THR A 649 -21.33 39.22 -11.20
N SER A 650 -22.64 38.94 -11.23
CA SER A 650 -23.15 37.56 -11.26
C SER A 650 -22.66 36.76 -12.45
N GLN A 651 -22.40 37.40 -13.61
CA GLN A 651 -21.83 36.73 -14.78
C GLN A 651 -20.40 36.24 -14.53
N GLN A 652 -19.58 37.06 -13.87
CA GLN A 652 -18.21 36.67 -13.51
C GLN A 652 -18.20 35.58 -12.43
N LEU A 653 -19.07 35.67 -11.42
CA LEU A 653 -19.22 34.59 -10.42
C LEU A 653 -19.66 33.27 -11.06
N GLU A 654 -20.59 33.33 -12.02
CA GLU A 654 -21.04 32.16 -12.77
C GLU A 654 -19.89 31.53 -13.56
N GLU A 655 -19.11 32.36 -14.25
CA GLU A 655 -17.97 31.91 -15.03
C GLU A 655 -16.92 31.23 -14.13
N ILE A 656 -16.62 31.83 -12.98
CA ILE A 656 -15.68 31.25 -12.00
C ILE A 656 -16.20 29.91 -11.49
N TYR A 657 -17.47 29.85 -11.07
CA TYR A 657 -18.07 28.67 -10.45
C TYR A 657 -18.16 27.49 -11.43
N ASN A 658 -18.65 27.73 -12.65
CA ASN A 658 -18.93 26.68 -13.62
C ASN A 658 -17.72 26.29 -14.48
N TYR A 659 -16.69 27.16 -14.62
CA TYR A 659 -15.58 26.89 -15.55
C TYR A 659 -14.20 27.05 -14.96
N GLN A 660 -13.92 28.13 -14.22
CA GLN A 660 -12.54 28.39 -13.77
C GLN A 660 -12.13 27.51 -12.58
N LEU A 661 -13.06 27.23 -11.65
CA LEU A 661 -12.80 26.29 -10.55
C LEU A 661 -12.53 24.86 -11.06
N ASP A 662 -13.23 24.44 -12.11
CA ASP A 662 -12.99 23.14 -12.74
C ASP A 662 -11.61 23.05 -13.39
N LYS A 663 -10.94 24.16 -13.73
CA LYS A 663 -9.54 24.12 -14.17
C LYS A 663 -8.56 24.00 -13.00
N LEU A 664 -8.97 24.42 -11.81
CA LEU A 664 -8.16 24.38 -10.59
C LEU A 664 -8.24 23.04 -9.85
N HIS A 665 -9.22 22.18 -10.15
CA HIS A 665 -9.42 20.91 -9.41
C HIS A 665 -8.19 20.00 -9.36
N PHE A 666 -7.27 20.14 -10.32
CA PHE A 666 -6.00 19.41 -10.36
C PHE A 666 -4.94 19.90 -9.34
N TYR A 667 -5.23 20.97 -8.61
CA TYR A 667 -4.28 21.64 -7.72
C TYR A 667 -4.84 21.96 -6.34
N ILE A 668 -6.13 21.72 -6.12
CA ILE A 668 -6.81 22.04 -4.87
C ILE A 668 -7.50 20.79 -4.33
N THR A 669 -7.53 20.65 -3.00
CA THR A 669 -8.26 19.55 -2.37
C THR A 669 -9.76 19.68 -2.60
N HIS A 670 -10.48 18.54 -2.60
CA HIS A 670 -11.93 18.53 -2.71
C HIS A 670 -12.60 19.39 -1.61
N THR A 671 -12.00 19.38 -0.41
CA THR A 671 -12.44 20.23 0.71
C THR A 671 -12.30 21.72 0.36
N LEU A 672 -11.15 22.14 -0.19
CA LEU A 672 -10.95 23.52 -0.63
C LEU A 672 -11.89 23.89 -1.79
N THR A 673 -12.09 23.01 -2.77
CA THR A 673 -13.08 23.24 -3.84
C THR A 673 -14.47 23.52 -3.27
N THR A 674 -14.87 22.75 -2.25
CA THR A 674 -16.17 22.93 -1.58
C THR A 674 -16.25 24.27 -0.86
N VAL A 675 -15.18 24.65 -0.15
CA VAL A 675 -15.09 25.97 0.51
C VAL A 675 -15.20 27.10 -0.51
N LEU A 676 -14.45 27.05 -1.61
CA LEU A 676 -14.49 28.07 -2.67
C LEU A 676 -15.87 28.15 -3.35
N LYS A 677 -16.51 27.01 -3.64
CA LYS A 677 -17.87 26.96 -4.17
C LYS A 677 -18.88 27.60 -3.21
N ASN A 678 -18.71 27.42 -1.90
CA ASN A 678 -19.58 28.04 -0.89
C ASN A 678 -19.33 29.55 -0.78
N GLU A 679 -18.07 30.00 -0.81
CA GLU A 679 -17.75 31.44 -0.82
C GLU A 679 -18.33 32.15 -2.06
N LEU A 680 -18.28 31.52 -3.24
CA LEU A 680 -18.93 32.05 -4.45
C LEU A 680 -20.45 32.15 -4.31
N LYS A 681 -21.10 31.13 -3.72
CA LYS A 681 -22.54 31.14 -3.45
C LYS A 681 -22.92 32.24 -2.44
N GLU A 682 -22.10 32.44 -1.41
CA GLU A 682 -22.31 33.50 -0.42
C GLU A 682 -22.18 34.88 -1.06
N ARG A 683 -21.16 35.09 -1.92
CA ARG A 683 -21.02 36.33 -2.68
C ARG A 683 -22.19 36.58 -3.63
N GLN A 684 -22.64 35.56 -4.33
CA GLN A 684 -23.85 35.65 -5.16
C GLN A 684 -25.08 36.01 -4.30
N ALA A 685 -25.26 35.38 -3.15
CA ALA A 685 -26.36 35.69 -2.24
C ALA A 685 -26.34 37.15 -1.75
N ASN A 686 -25.16 37.77 -1.64
CA ASN A 686 -25.02 39.19 -1.30
C ASN A 686 -25.38 40.11 -2.47
N LEU A 687 -25.00 39.77 -3.71
CA LEU A 687 -25.40 40.51 -4.91
C LEU A 687 -26.92 40.47 -5.16
N LEU A 688 -27.58 39.42 -4.70
CA LEU A 688 -29.02 39.21 -4.81
C LEU A 688 -29.84 40.01 -3.78
N ARG A 689 -29.20 40.82 -2.92
CA ARG A 689 -29.89 41.63 -1.91
C ARG A 689 -30.38 42.95 -2.51
N TRP A 690 -31.65 42.95 -2.88
CA TRP A 690 -32.32 44.10 -3.46
C TRP A 690 -32.97 45.00 -2.39
N ASP A 691 -32.99 46.29 -2.68
CA ASP A 691 -33.73 47.32 -1.95
C ASP A 691 -34.38 48.30 -2.94
N ASP A 692 -35.22 49.21 -2.43
CA ASP A 692 -35.89 50.19 -3.29
C ASP A 692 -34.90 51.16 -3.97
N GLN A 693 -33.67 51.32 -3.46
CA GLN A 693 -32.66 52.23 -4.00
C GLN A 693 -31.93 51.62 -5.20
N SER A 694 -31.51 50.37 -5.09
CA SER A 694 -30.84 49.56 -6.13
C SER A 694 -31.73 49.30 -7.34
N LEU A 695 -33.05 49.40 -7.18
CA LEU A 695 -34.03 49.23 -8.25
C LEU A 695 -34.45 50.53 -8.95
N LYS A 696 -33.97 51.71 -8.52
CA LYS A 696 -34.42 53.01 -9.07
C LYS A 696 -34.17 53.17 -10.56
N ASP A 697 -33.05 52.63 -11.03
CA ASP A 697 -32.63 52.74 -12.43
C ASP A 697 -33.12 51.56 -13.29
N PHE A 698 -33.82 50.60 -12.67
CA PHE A 698 -34.36 49.45 -13.37
C PHE A 698 -35.73 49.77 -13.96
N GLN A 699 -35.76 50.00 -15.28
CA GLN A 699 -36.99 50.17 -16.05
C GLN A 699 -37.22 48.91 -16.89
N ILE A 700 -38.31 48.19 -16.61
CA ILE A 700 -38.78 47.13 -17.48
C ILE A 700 -39.54 47.79 -18.62
N ILE A 701 -39.20 47.45 -19.87
CA ILE A 701 -40.02 47.80 -21.03
C ILE A 701 -41.37 47.12 -20.80
N GLU A 702 -42.42 47.89 -20.53
CA GLU A 702 -43.77 47.38 -20.27
C GLU A 702 -44.20 46.48 -21.43
N GLU A 703 -44.10 45.17 -21.25
CA GLU A 703 -44.88 44.24 -22.05
C GLU A 703 -46.34 44.50 -21.68
N ALA A 704 -47.16 44.81 -22.69
CA ALA A 704 -48.59 45.12 -22.58
C ALA A 704 -49.44 43.91 -22.12
N SER A 705 -49.04 43.25 -21.03
CA SER A 705 -49.71 42.09 -20.47
C SER A 705 -50.65 42.52 -19.34
N VAL A 706 -51.85 41.94 -19.34
CA VAL A 706 -52.98 42.19 -18.43
C VAL A 706 -52.74 41.57 -17.02
N SER A 707 -51.51 41.15 -16.74
CA SER A 707 -51.13 40.40 -15.54
C SER A 707 -51.02 41.31 -14.33
N SER A 708 -51.57 40.90 -13.16
CA SER A 708 -51.38 41.67 -11.92
C SER A 708 -49.89 41.68 -11.53
N SER A 709 -49.37 42.80 -11.01
CA SER A 709 -47.96 42.91 -10.62
C SER A 709 -47.54 41.85 -9.60
N LEU A 710 -48.48 41.42 -8.74
CA LEU A 710 -48.26 40.34 -7.78
C LEU A 710 -48.07 38.98 -8.48
N HIS A 711 -48.85 38.70 -9.54
CA HIS A 711 -48.69 37.47 -10.33
C HIS A 711 -47.34 37.44 -11.07
N CYS A 712 -46.92 38.58 -11.64
CA CYS A 712 -45.59 38.69 -12.24
C CYS A 712 -44.49 38.47 -11.21
N ALA A 713 -44.61 39.05 -10.01
CA ALA A 713 -43.65 38.85 -8.92
C ALA A 713 -43.54 37.37 -8.52
N LEU A 714 -44.66 36.65 -8.38
CA LEU A 714 -44.68 35.22 -8.07
C LEU A 714 -44.01 34.39 -9.18
N LYS A 715 -44.38 34.63 -10.46
CA LYS A 715 -43.81 33.91 -11.60
C LYS A 715 -42.27 34.04 -11.65
N HIS A 716 -41.76 35.26 -11.50
CA HIS A 716 -40.31 35.50 -11.52
C HIS A 716 -39.61 35.00 -10.26
N LEU A 717 -40.28 35.01 -9.11
CA LEU A 717 -39.78 34.37 -7.89
C LEU A 717 -39.63 32.85 -8.06
N ASP A 718 -40.62 32.18 -8.66
CA ASP A 718 -40.57 30.74 -8.93
C ASP A 718 -39.40 30.40 -9.89
N ASN A 719 -39.21 31.22 -10.93
CA ASN A 719 -38.05 31.09 -11.82
C ASN A 719 -36.73 31.28 -11.07
N ALA A 720 -36.62 32.29 -10.20
CA ALA A 720 -35.41 32.54 -9.40
C ALA A 720 -35.12 31.39 -8.42
N ASN A 721 -36.17 30.80 -7.81
CA ASN A 721 -36.05 29.66 -6.91
C ASN A 721 -35.66 28.38 -7.64
N SER A 722 -36.14 28.17 -8.87
CA SER A 722 -35.75 27.02 -9.69
C SER A 722 -34.23 26.96 -9.94
N CYS A 723 -33.58 28.13 -10.03
CA CYS A 723 -32.12 28.23 -10.22
C CYS A 723 -31.32 27.75 -8.99
N ILE A 724 -31.92 27.74 -7.80
CA ILE A 724 -31.25 27.28 -6.56
C ILE A 724 -31.13 25.76 -6.56
N GLN A 725 -32.11 25.04 -7.13
CA GLN A 725 -32.24 23.59 -7.05
C GLN A 725 -31.29 22.82 -7.99
N SER A 726 -30.68 23.47 -8.99
CA SER A 726 -29.70 22.82 -9.87
C SER A 726 -28.37 22.58 -9.12
N GLU A 727 -27.98 21.32 -8.90
CA GLU A 727 -26.69 20.95 -8.29
C GLU A 727 -25.52 20.97 -9.29
N ILE A 728 -25.80 20.75 -10.58
CA ILE A 728 -24.77 20.47 -11.60
C ILE A 728 -24.16 21.76 -12.14
N SER A 729 -24.99 22.73 -12.53
CA SER A 729 -24.57 24.06 -12.98
C SER A 729 -25.40 25.13 -12.29
N LYS A 730 -24.76 26.24 -11.91
CA LYS A 730 -25.47 27.37 -11.32
C LYS A 730 -25.77 28.42 -12.39
N GLU A 731 -27.04 28.79 -12.51
CA GLU A 731 -27.53 29.84 -13.41
C GLU A 731 -27.60 31.19 -12.64
N PHE A 732 -26.45 31.68 -12.15
CA PHE A 732 -26.40 32.89 -11.32
C PHE A 732 -26.92 34.15 -12.05
N VAL A 733 -26.63 34.31 -13.35
CA VAL A 733 -27.12 35.43 -14.16
C VAL A 733 -28.64 35.42 -14.25
N LYS A 734 -29.22 34.25 -14.50
CA LYS A 734 -30.68 34.10 -14.56
C LYS A 734 -31.30 34.34 -13.20
N GLN A 735 -30.75 33.75 -12.13
CA GLN A 735 -31.21 33.99 -10.77
C GLN A 735 -31.17 35.49 -10.41
N TYR A 736 -30.10 36.19 -10.80
CA TYR A 736 -29.96 37.63 -10.59
C TYR A 736 -31.04 38.42 -11.32
N ASN A 737 -31.25 38.16 -12.61
CA ASN A 737 -32.26 38.85 -13.39
C ASN A 737 -33.69 38.57 -12.91
N GLU A 738 -34.03 37.30 -12.69
CA GLU A 738 -35.36 36.88 -12.24
C GLU A 738 -35.68 37.41 -10.85
N SER A 739 -34.73 37.36 -9.90
CA SER A 739 -34.94 37.93 -8.57
C SER A 739 -35.11 39.45 -8.61
N ARG A 740 -34.31 40.15 -9.44
CA ARG A 740 -34.45 41.61 -9.63
C ARG A 740 -35.84 41.97 -10.14
N ILE A 741 -36.32 41.25 -11.16
CA ILE A 741 -37.65 41.46 -11.76
C ILE A 741 -38.76 41.13 -10.73
N ALA A 742 -38.61 40.04 -9.98
CA ALA A 742 -39.57 39.66 -8.94
C ALA A 742 -39.69 40.74 -7.87
N VAL A 743 -38.56 41.24 -7.35
CA VAL A 743 -38.55 42.32 -6.36
C VAL A 743 -39.09 43.62 -6.96
N TYR A 744 -38.76 43.95 -8.20
CA TYR A 744 -39.29 45.13 -8.89
C TYR A 744 -40.82 45.11 -8.96
N TYR A 745 -41.42 44.03 -9.50
CA TYR A 745 -42.87 43.92 -9.59
C TYR A 745 -43.55 43.92 -8.21
N PHE A 746 -42.91 43.31 -7.22
CA PHE A 746 -43.39 43.37 -5.84
C PHE A 746 -43.32 44.81 -5.28
N SER A 747 -42.27 45.57 -5.59
CA SER A 747 -42.17 46.99 -5.20
C SER A 747 -43.28 47.85 -5.83
N VAL A 748 -43.65 47.58 -7.09
CA VAL A 748 -44.75 48.23 -7.79
C VAL A 748 -46.08 47.90 -7.11
N TYR A 749 -46.31 46.63 -6.77
CA TYR A 749 -47.46 46.21 -5.97
C TYR A 749 -47.51 46.93 -4.62
N MET A 750 -46.38 47.05 -3.92
CA MET A 750 -46.30 47.72 -2.61
C MET A 750 -46.57 49.23 -2.64
N LYS A 751 -46.50 49.87 -3.82
CA LYS A 751 -46.83 51.30 -4.04
C LYS A 751 -48.31 51.55 -4.33
N GLN A 752 -49.12 50.51 -4.55
CA GLN A 752 -50.55 50.64 -4.79
C GLN A 752 -51.28 51.15 -3.53
N SER A 753 -52.35 51.92 -3.73
CA SER A 753 -53.16 52.50 -2.65
C SER A 753 -54.03 51.47 -1.91
N GLN A 754 -54.36 50.36 -2.56
CA GLN A 754 -55.12 49.24 -1.98
C GLN A 754 -54.53 47.89 -2.42
N TYR A 755 -54.34 46.99 -1.47
CA TYR A 755 -53.81 45.64 -1.71
C TYR A 755 -54.96 44.64 -1.87
N GLN A 756 -55.17 44.14 -3.09
CA GLN A 756 -56.29 43.24 -3.40
C GLN A 756 -56.13 41.83 -2.79
N ASP A 757 -54.91 41.34 -2.63
CA ASP A 757 -54.62 40.00 -2.09
C ASP A 757 -53.43 40.03 -1.12
N LYS A 758 -53.72 40.36 0.14
CA LYS A 758 -52.70 40.47 1.20
C LYS A 758 -52.12 39.13 1.62
N ALA A 759 -52.89 38.04 1.50
CA ALA A 759 -52.44 36.71 1.90
C ALA A 759 -51.39 36.19 0.92
N ALA A 760 -51.69 36.24 -0.37
CA ALA A 760 -50.72 35.90 -1.41
C ALA A 760 -49.51 36.84 -1.39
N ALA A 761 -49.70 38.14 -1.13
CA ALA A 761 -48.58 39.07 -0.99
C ALA A 761 -47.64 38.73 0.18
N LYS A 762 -48.16 38.23 1.31
CA LYS A 762 -47.32 37.75 2.42
C LYS A 762 -46.54 36.49 2.06
N GLU A 763 -47.13 35.59 1.29
CA GLU A 763 -46.47 34.38 0.80
C GLU A 763 -45.34 34.71 -0.18
N VAL A 764 -45.61 35.57 -1.16
CA VAL A 764 -44.59 36.06 -2.10
C VAL A 764 -43.48 36.79 -1.35
N LEU A 765 -43.81 37.65 -0.37
CA LEU A 765 -42.81 38.34 0.45
C LEU A 765 -41.95 37.36 1.25
N ALA A 766 -42.54 36.29 1.81
CA ALA A 766 -41.80 35.25 2.50
C ALA A 766 -40.82 34.53 1.57
N GLY A 767 -41.24 34.25 0.34
CA GLY A 767 -40.35 33.70 -0.69
C GLY A 767 -39.28 34.68 -1.19
N LEU A 768 -39.55 35.99 -1.20
CA LEU A 768 -38.59 37.03 -1.55
C LEU A 768 -37.54 37.31 -0.45
N LYS A 769 -37.72 36.78 0.76
CA LYS A 769 -36.82 37.02 1.91
C LYS A 769 -35.33 36.80 1.61
N PRO A 770 -34.88 35.79 0.84
CA PRO A 770 -33.48 35.61 0.48
C PRO A 770 -32.92 36.72 -0.42
N TYR A 771 -33.78 37.42 -1.15
CA TYR A 771 -33.44 38.41 -2.18
C TYR A 771 -33.62 39.86 -1.70
N LEU A 772 -33.96 40.07 -0.43
CA LEU A 772 -34.21 41.40 0.13
C LEU A 772 -33.18 41.75 1.18
N CYS A 773 -32.82 43.04 1.24
CA CYS A 773 -32.19 43.63 2.41
C CYS A 773 -33.11 43.51 3.63
N GLU A 774 -32.53 43.34 4.81
CA GLU A 774 -33.27 43.16 6.06
C GLU A 774 -34.26 44.30 6.32
N ASP A 775 -33.83 45.54 6.09
CA ASP A 775 -34.66 46.73 6.29
C ASP A 775 -35.83 46.79 5.30
N GLN A 776 -35.61 46.42 4.04
CA GLN A 776 -36.66 46.39 3.02
C GLN A 776 -37.73 45.34 3.36
N TYR A 777 -37.29 44.14 3.78
CA TYR A 777 -38.20 43.08 4.22
C TYR A 777 -39.05 43.53 5.43
N LYS A 778 -38.41 44.12 6.45
CA LYS A 778 -39.09 44.68 7.64
C LYS A 778 -40.10 45.77 7.27
N LEU A 779 -39.73 46.66 6.34
CA LEU A 779 -40.60 47.73 5.88
C LEU A 779 -41.84 47.19 5.15
N TRP A 780 -41.67 46.21 4.26
CA TRP A 780 -42.78 45.62 3.52
C TRP A 780 -43.68 44.74 4.39
N ILE A 781 -43.13 43.92 5.30
CA ILE A 781 -43.96 43.11 6.20
C ILE A 781 -44.77 44.00 7.15
N MET A 782 -44.20 45.13 7.60
CA MET A 782 -44.91 46.10 8.43
C MET A 782 -46.04 46.79 7.65
N LYS A 783 -45.81 47.18 6.38
CA LYS A 783 -46.86 47.77 5.52
C LYS A 783 -48.02 46.79 5.29
N LEU A 784 -47.72 45.52 5.02
CA LEU A 784 -48.76 44.48 4.85
C LEU A 784 -49.52 44.17 6.16
N SER A 785 -48.93 44.48 7.32
CA SER A 785 -49.50 44.21 8.64
C SER A 785 -50.25 45.40 9.27
N LYS A 786 -49.91 46.65 8.92
CA LYS A 786 -50.49 47.89 9.50
C LYS A 786 -52.00 48.11 9.30
N HIS A 787 -52.70 47.24 8.57
CA HIS A 787 -54.16 47.28 8.41
C HIS A 787 -54.89 46.12 9.12
N LEU A 788 -54.20 45.35 9.96
CA LEU A 788 -54.82 44.41 10.89
C LEU A 788 -54.79 45.03 12.29
N SER A 789 -55.95 45.20 12.88
CA SER A 789 -56.21 45.91 14.15
C SER A 789 -55.62 45.25 15.41
N ASN A 790 -54.56 44.44 15.33
CA ASN A 790 -53.88 43.84 16.48
C ASN A 790 -52.41 43.51 16.14
N PRO A 791 -51.42 43.93 16.96
CA PRO A 791 -50.04 43.51 16.79
C PRO A 791 -49.79 42.19 17.56
N PRO A 792 -49.24 41.13 16.94
CA PRO A 792 -48.48 40.15 17.69
C PRO A 792 -47.04 40.65 17.79
N VAL A 793 -46.69 41.21 18.95
CA VAL A 793 -45.28 41.37 19.34
C VAL A 793 -44.78 39.98 19.73
N GLN A 794 -44.14 39.30 18.79
CA GLN A 794 -43.18 38.26 19.10
C GLN A 794 -41.88 38.60 18.37
N ASP A 795 -40.79 38.61 19.13
CA ASP A 795 -39.45 38.96 18.69
C ASP A 795 -39.09 38.27 17.38
N VAL A 796 -39.01 39.11 16.34
CA VAL A 796 -38.51 38.80 15.00
C VAL A 796 -36.98 38.75 15.10
N THR A 797 -36.43 37.71 15.74
CA THR A 797 -35.01 37.34 15.60
C THR A 797 -34.82 36.72 14.21
N VAL A 798 -34.72 37.56 13.17
CA VAL A 798 -35.06 37.15 11.78
C VAL A 798 -33.92 37.08 10.77
N PHE A 799 -32.71 37.48 11.14
CA PHE A 799 -31.50 37.20 10.34
C PHE A 799 -30.47 36.51 11.23
N LYS A 800 -30.58 35.18 11.36
CA LYS A 800 -29.38 34.41 11.71
C LYS A 800 -28.46 34.51 10.49
N GLU A 801 -27.30 35.15 10.67
CA GLU A 801 -26.14 34.88 9.83
C GLU A 801 -26.09 33.38 9.58
N ALA A 802 -25.97 32.99 8.31
CA ALA A 802 -25.70 31.61 7.95
C ALA A 802 -24.32 31.24 8.51
N ASN A 803 -24.26 30.88 9.79
CA ASN A 803 -23.15 30.14 10.39
C ASN A 803 -23.19 28.72 9.80
N LEU A 804 -22.85 28.62 8.53
CA LEU A 804 -22.73 27.38 7.76
C LEU A 804 -21.23 27.03 7.62
N CYS A 805 -20.51 27.06 8.74
CA CYS A 805 -19.31 26.24 9.00
C CYS A 805 -18.74 26.52 10.40
N LYS A 806 -19.34 25.90 11.42
CA LYS A 806 -18.63 25.53 12.65
C LYS A 806 -19.01 24.09 12.97
N GLN A 807 -18.49 23.14 12.18
CA GLN A 807 -18.27 21.81 12.72
C GLN A 807 -17.22 21.98 13.81
N LYS A 808 -17.65 21.89 15.07
CA LYS A 808 -16.72 21.63 16.16
C LYS A 808 -16.16 20.25 15.90
N ASP A 809 -14.89 20.20 15.52
CA ASP A 809 -14.06 19.02 15.70
C ASP A 809 -14.03 18.69 17.20
N GLN A 810 -14.91 17.79 17.61
CA GLN A 810 -14.67 17.00 18.81
C GLN A 810 -13.77 15.83 18.37
N PRO A 811 -12.55 15.68 18.93
CA PRO A 811 -11.80 14.46 18.75
C PRO A 811 -12.63 13.28 19.29
N PRO A 812 -12.55 12.09 18.67
CA PRO A 812 -13.25 10.93 19.17
C PRO A 812 -12.80 10.65 20.61
N ALA A 813 -13.77 10.46 21.50
CA ALA A 813 -13.51 10.03 22.86
C ALA A 813 -12.69 8.72 22.82
N PRO A 814 -11.66 8.56 23.67
CA PRO A 814 -10.92 7.31 23.78
C PRO A 814 -11.90 6.20 24.15
N GLY A 815 -12.03 5.22 23.26
CA GLY A 815 -12.88 4.05 23.44
C GLY A 815 -12.50 3.30 24.71
N THR A 816 -13.48 3.12 25.58
CA THR A 816 -13.43 2.26 26.75
C THR A 816 -13.14 0.83 26.31
N LEU A 817 -12.03 0.27 26.79
CA LEU A 817 -11.72 -1.16 26.75
C LEU A 817 -12.88 -1.92 27.41
N ILE A 818 -13.67 -2.64 26.60
CA ILE A 818 -14.52 -3.71 27.10
C ILE A 818 -13.67 -4.98 27.08
N THR A 819 -13.37 -5.47 28.27
CA THR A 819 -12.82 -6.80 28.50
C THR A 819 -13.94 -7.81 28.32
N SER A 820 -13.75 -8.73 27.37
CA SER A 820 -14.42 -10.04 27.31
C SER A 820 -13.48 -11.04 26.68
#